data_AF-A0A8C1SPY3-F1
#
_entry.id   AF-A0A8C1SPY3-F1
#
_cell.length_a   1.000
_cell.length_b   1.000
_cell.length_c   1.000
_cell.angle_alpha   90.00
_cell.angle_beta   90.00
_cell.angle_gamma   90.00
#
_symmetry.space_group_name_H-M   'P 1'
#
loop_
_entity.id
_entity.type
_entity.pdbx_description
1 polymer ?
#
loop_
_entity_poly.entity_id
_entity_poly.type
_entity_poly.pdbx_seq_one_letter_code
_entity_poly.pdbx_strand_id
1 'polypeptide(L)'
;WLMRSLLWNAQFFLLMLNMQMPDDDTVFDLFELTRVDKKHHGVNLVKGPDPNSPAYKILNPNLIPSVPELSFRDLIYSIQSERGFIFTANLKQVKRTRGSLVSVERTDGTGSVFEIISNGKANTVDLVYWTASGQHVVSIADVNVANGHWKNITVFVQEDRAQVHVGCEEINTQELDAPIQQILTQESADIASLRIAKGAAKSDRFMVRIWVLIMFDISELHDCSGVICGFIVLSVVLYFHLMHIFTAYNSLIMTKIKTQEGVCLHNGIVHRDKDEWTVDSCTHCTCQNSATVCREISCPLMPCANATVPDGECCPRCGTRKSNGWSPWSEWTHCSVTCGRGIQQRGRSCDRINSNCDGTSVQTRDCYTQECDKRFKQDGKWSHWSPWSSCSVTCGEGVITRIRLCNSPTPQMDGKDCEGDGRQTEPCQKDPCPVNGGWGPWSPWDSCSVTCGGGLQHRHRLCNSPAPKYGGKECLGDSKGTRLCNAQPCPVDGCLSNPCFAGTKCTSFPDGSWKCGECPVGYTGDGVHCQDIDECKEVPDACFVLNGVHQCVNTEPGYNCLPCPLRYSGQQPFGRGTDQAIANKQVCTPRNPCEDGSHDCNKNANCIYLGIFSDIMHRCECKPGYAGNGYICGEDSDLDGWPNRDLHCVENATYHCKKDNCPDLPNSGQEDYDKDGTGDACDSDDDNDGIPDEGDNCPFIFNPGQYDNDRDQVGDSCDNCPYDSNPEQTDTDNNGEGDACAIDIDGDGILNEKDNCPYVYNTDQRDSDGDGVGDHCDNCPLEHNPDQIDSDSDNIGDKCDNNQDIDEDGHQNNLDNCPYIPNANQVDHDKDGKGDACDHDDDNDGVPDEKDNCRLAFNPDQLDSDGDGRGDVCKDDFDVDNVPDIYDVCPENFGISETDFRRFQMVPLDPTGTSQIDPNWVVRHQGKELLQTVNCDPGIAVGYDEFNAVDFSGTFFINTDRDDDYAGFVFGYQSSSRFYVVMWKQITQTYWSHTPTKAQGYSGLSVKVVNSTTGPGEHLRNALWHTGDTEGQVRTLWHDPKNIGWKDYTAYRWQLIHRPKTGHIRVIMYEGKKVLADSGSIYDKTYAGGRLGLFVFSQEMVYFSDLKYECRGNTLGWF
;
A
#
# COMPACT_ATOMS: atom_id res chain seq x y z
N TRP A 1 -42.79 7.75 -0.12
CA TRP A 1 -42.40 7.55 1.30
C TRP A 1 -41.73 6.19 1.53
N LEU A 2 -42.32 5.06 1.10
CA LEU A 2 -41.65 3.74 1.13
C LEU A 2 -40.45 3.60 0.16
N MET A 3 -40.46 4.25 -1.01
CA MET A 3 -39.31 4.29 -1.94
C MET A 3 -38.16 5.21 -1.48
N ARG A 4 -38.47 6.36 -0.85
CA ARG A 4 -37.43 7.20 -0.21
C ARG A 4 -36.72 6.50 0.95
N SER A 5 -37.38 5.55 1.61
CA SER A 5 -36.79 4.73 2.67
C SER A 5 -35.97 3.54 2.13
N LEU A 6 -36.12 3.15 0.86
CA LEU A 6 -35.33 2.08 0.22
C LEU A 6 -34.05 2.64 -0.43
N LEU A 7 -34.13 3.84 -1.01
CA LEU A 7 -32.98 4.55 -1.58
C LEU A 7 -31.99 5.01 -0.51
N TRP A 8 -32.46 5.46 0.67
CA TRP A 8 -31.58 5.79 1.80
C TRP A 8 -30.87 4.56 2.39
N ASN A 9 -31.48 3.36 2.30
CA ASN A 9 -30.87 2.11 2.76
C ASN A 9 -29.88 1.51 1.73
N ALA A 10 -30.00 1.83 0.44
CA ALA A 10 -29.08 1.37 -0.61
C ALA A 10 -27.80 2.24 -0.68
N GLN A 11 -27.95 3.56 -0.51
CA GLN A 11 -26.81 4.49 -0.48
C GLN A 11 -25.93 4.31 0.77
N PHE A 12 -26.53 3.89 1.89
CA PHE A 12 -25.81 3.49 3.11
C PHE A 12 -25.18 2.08 3.02
N PHE A 13 -25.72 1.19 2.18
CA PHE A 13 -25.12 -0.12 1.90
C PHE A 13 -23.89 0.01 0.99
N LEU A 14 -23.86 1.01 0.10
CA LEU A 14 -22.69 1.37 -0.72
C LEU A 14 -21.59 2.04 0.11
N LEU A 15 -21.94 2.95 1.05
CA LEU A 15 -20.95 3.54 1.98
C LEU A 15 -20.27 2.49 2.87
N MET A 16 -20.98 1.40 3.19
CA MET A 16 -20.48 0.27 3.98
C MET A 16 -19.58 -0.72 3.22
N LEU A 17 -19.65 -0.73 1.89
CA LEU A 17 -18.78 -1.54 1.02
C LEU A 17 -17.47 -0.83 0.67
N ASN A 18 -17.39 0.49 0.90
CA ASN A 18 -16.21 1.34 0.67
C ASN A 18 -15.39 1.66 1.93
N MET A 19 -15.71 1.10 3.11
CA MET A 19 -14.72 1.06 4.19
C MET A 19 -13.61 0.09 3.78
N GLN A 20 -12.42 0.63 3.55
CA GLN A 20 -11.16 -0.13 3.55
C GLN A 20 -11.23 -1.19 4.65
N MET A 21 -10.98 -2.47 4.30
CA MET A 21 -10.83 -3.49 5.33
C MET A 21 -9.78 -2.97 6.32
N PRO A 22 -10.12 -2.78 7.60
CA PRO A 22 -9.11 -2.41 8.57
C PRO A 22 -8.10 -3.55 8.59
N ASP A 23 -6.80 -3.24 8.60
CA ASP A 23 -5.79 -4.25 8.91
C ASP A 23 -6.24 -5.03 10.16
N ASP A 24 -5.98 -6.35 10.15
CA ASP A 24 -6.41 -7.35 11.17
C ASP A 24 -6.02 -6.95 12.63
N ASP A 25 -5.28 -5.85 12.81
CA ASP A 25 -4.74 -5.29 14.05
C ASP A 25 -5.60 -4.17 14.70
N THR A 26 -6.72 -3.76 14.12
CA THR A 26 -7.56 -2.65 14.63
C THR A 26 -8.84 -3.09 15.36
N VAL A 27 -9.24 -4.36 15.21
CA VAL A 27 -10.48 -4.93 15.76
C VAL A 27 -10.19 -6.22 16.54
N PHE A 28 -10.43 -6.19 17.85
CA PHE A 28 -10.08 -7.27 18.79
C PHE A 28 -11.32 -8.02 19.31
N ASP A 29 -11.60 -9.23 18.80
CA ASP A 29 -12.59 -10.14 19.41
C ASP A 29 -11.99 -10.80 20.66
N LEU A 30 -12.46 -10.37 21.83
CA LEU A 30 -11.87 -10.79 23.10
C LEU A 30 -12.11 -12.30 23.38
N PHE A 31 -13.17 -12.92 22.87
CA PHE A 31 -13.40 -14.36 23.05
C PHE A 31 -12.52 -15.21 22.11
N GLU A 32 -12.19 -14.68 20.94
CA GLU A 32 -11.22 -15.31 20.02
C GLU A 32 -9.79 -15.23 20.59
N LEU A 33 -9.38 -14.05 21.08
CA LEU A 33 -8.06 -13.85 21.68
C LEU A 33 -7.84 -14.73 22.92
N THR A 34 -8.88 -14.95 23.73
CA THR A 34 -8.81 -15.84 24.90
C THR A 34 -8.77 -17.33 24.55
N ARG A 35 -8.91 -17.69 23.26
CA ARG A 35 -8.88 -19.06 22.71
C ARG A 35 -9.86 -20.03 23.39
N VAL A 36 -11.07 -19.56 23.65
CA VAL A 36 -12.07 -20.33 24.39
C VAL A 36 -12.93 -21.18 23.44
N ASP A 37 -12.71 -22.50 23.45
CA ASP A 37 -13.42 -23.45 22.59
C ASP A 37 -14.96 -23.51 22.80
N LYS A 38 -15.69 -24.02 21.80
CA LYS A 38 -17.17 -24.19 21.80
C LYS A 38 -17.74 -24.94 23.03
N LYS A 39 -16.91 -25.69 23.76
CA LYS A 39 -17.23 -26.38 25.02
C LYS A 39 -16.12 -26.19 26.06
N HIS A 40 -16.02 -24.99 26.63
CA HIS A 40 -15.12 -24.69 27.73
C HIS A 40 -15.83 -24.79 29.11
N HIS A 41 -15.10 -25.10 30.19
CA HIS A 41 -15.71 -25.25 31.52
C HIS A 41 -16.26 -23.93 32.11
N GLY A 42 -15.83 -22.77 31.60
CA GLY A 42 -16.25 -21.44 32.04
C GLY A 42 -17.42 -20.82 31.25
N VAL A 43 -17.61 -21.20 29.98
CA VAL A 43 -18.61 -20.63 29.08
C VAL A 43 -19.15 -21.68 28.12
N ASN A 44 -20.38 -21.50 27.66
CA ASN A 44 -20.94 -22.30 26.55
C ASN A 44 -21.26 -21.40 25.38
N LEU A 45 -20.83 -21.79 24.17
CA LEU A 45 -21.28 -21.14 22.95
C LEU A 45 -22.79 -21.35 22.78
N VAL A 46 -23.50 -20.25 22.52
CA VAL A 46 -24.93 -20.17 22.25
C VAL A 46 -25.14 -19.27 21.03
N LYS A 47 -26.34 -19.34 20.44
CA LYS A 47 -26.71 -18.39 19.37
C LYS A 47 -26.93 -17.00 19.96
N GLY A 48 -26.38 -16.00 19.30
CA GLY A 48 -26.54 -14.58 19.61
C GLY A 48 -27.93 -14.04 19.23
N PRO A 49 -28.07 -12.72 19.04
CA PRO A 49 -29.32 -12.10 18.58
C PRO A 49 -29.75 -12.62 17.21
N ASP A 50 -28.79 -12.90 16.32
CA ASP A 50 -29.03 -13.40 14.96
C ASP A 50 -28.56 -14.86 14.78
N PRO A 51 -29.15 -15.66 13.87
CA PRO A 51 -28.98 -17.13 13.79
C PRO A 51 -27.54 -17.64 13.61
N ASN A 52 -26.68 -16.84 12.98
CA ASN A 52 -25.26 -17.12 12.68
C ASN A 52 -24.27 -16.36 13.59
N SER A 53 -24.73 -15.59 14.58
CA SER A 53 -23.86 -14.79 15.45
C SER A 53 -23.43 -15.60 16.68
N PRO A 54 -22.13 -15.71 16.99
CA PRO A 54 -21.66 -16.42 18.17
C PRO A 54 -21.92 -15.57 19.43
N ALA A 55 -22.39 -16.20 20.51
CA ALA A 55 -22.41 -15.57 21.83
C ALA A 55 -22.07 -16.58 22.92
N TYR A 56 -21.50 -16.12 24.02
CA TYR A 56 -21.05 -17.01 25.09
C TYR A 56 -21.92 -16.87 26.33
N LYS A 57 -22.59 -17.96 26.71
CA LYS A 57 -23.29 -18.06 27.99
C LYS A 57 -22.26 -18.29 29.09
N ILE A 58 -22.11 -17.32 29.97
CA ILE A 58 -21.16 -17.40 31.08
C ILE A 58 -21.69 -18.36 32.15
N LEU A 59 -20.91 -19.41 32.45
CA LEU A 59 -21.22 -20.41 33.48
C LEU A 59 -20.41 -20.15 34.76
N ASN A 60 -19.10 -19.91 34.60
CA ASN A 60 -18.19 -19.55 35.68
C ASN A 60 -17.08 -18.62 35.15
N PRO A 61 -17.15 -17.31 35.43
CA PRO A 61 -16.17 -16.34 34.94
C PRO A 61 -14.73 -16.62 35.36
N ASN A 62 -14.52 -17.24 36.52
CA ASN A 62 -13.17 -17.52 37.03
C ASN A 62 -12.43 -18.61 36.23
N LEU A 63 -13.15 -19.36 35.39
CA LEU A 63 -12.60 -20.36 34.50
C LEU A 63 -12.36 -19.81 33.09
N ILE A 64 -12.63 -18.52 32.84
CA ILE A 64 -12.30 -17.87 31.57
C ILE A 64 -10.83 -17.42 31.64
N PRO A 65 -9.97 -17.84 30.70
CA PRO A 65 -8.60 -17.33 30.60
C PRO A 65 -8.59 -15.81 30.45
N SER A 66 -7.54 -15.16 30.96
CA SER A 66 -7.26 -13.78 30.57
C SER A 66 -6.80 -13.72 29.11
N VAL A 67 -6.95 -12.57 28.48
CA VAL A 67 -6.37 -12.31 27.15
C VAL A 67 -4.85 -12.54 27.21
N PRO A 68 -4.23 -13.19 26.20
CA PRO A 68 -2.78 -13.40 26.15
C PRO A 68 -2.00 -12.10 26.30
N GLU A 69 -0.83 -12.15 26.94
CA GLU A 69 -0.01 -10.98 27.25
C GLU A 69 0.37 -10.16 26.00
N LEU A 70 0.73 -10.83 24.89
CA LEU A 70 1.08 -10.15 23.64
C LEU A 70 -0.12 -9.36 23.08
N SER A 71 -1.26 -10.03 22.90
CA SER A 71 -2.48 -9.37 22.41
C SER A 71 -3.00 -8.27 23.34
N PHE A 72 -2.76 -8.38 24.66
CA PHE A 72 -3.10 -7.30 25.60
C PHE A 72 -2.15 -6.11 25.47
N ARG A 73 -0.86 -6.34 25.21
CA ARG A 73 0.10 -5.26 24.89
C ARG A 73 -0.27 -4.55 23.60
N ASP A 74 -0.65 -5.28 22.56
CA ASP A 74 -1.07 -4.70 21.28
C ASP A 74 -2.30 -3.81 21.49
N LEU A 75 -3.30 -4.29 22.25
CA LEU A 75 -4.48 -3.50 22.61
C LEU A 75 -4.14 -2.23 23.39
N ILE A 76 -3.21 -2.30 24.36
CA ILE A 76 -2.75 -1.11 25.09
C ILE A 76 -1.98 -0.15 24.18
N TYR A 77 -1.19 -0.67 23.23
CA TYR A 77 -0.52 0.15 22.22
C TYR A 77 -1.53 0.91 21.35
N SER A 78 -2.59 0.25 20.89
CA SER A 78 -3.66 0.91 20.13
C SER A 78 -4.41 1.96 20.96
N ILE A 79 -4.69 1.71 22.26
CA ILE A 79 -5.27 2.75 23.16
C ILE A 79 -4.37 3.98 23.28
N GLN A 80 -3.05 3.78 23.30
CA GLN A 80 -2.08 4.88 23.41
C GLN A 80 -1.95 5.65 22.09
N SER A 81 -1.93 4.95 20.95
CA SER A 81 -1.88 5.55 19.61
C SER A 81 -3.13 6.37 19.32
N GLU A 82 -4.29 5.75 19.46
CA GLU A 82 -5.59 6.35 19.09
C GLU A 82 -6.17 7.25 20.17
N ARG A 83 -5.51 7.35 21.32
CA ARG A 83 -5.99 8.15 22.45
C ARG A 83 -7.41 7.78 22.91
N GLY A 84 -7.83 6.54 22.70
CA GLY A 84 -9.19 6.10 22.97
C GLY A 84 -9.43 4.66 22.55
N PHE A 85 -10.65 4.18 22.77
CA PHE A 85 -11.14 2.92 22.23
C PHE A 85 -12.66 2.89 22.16
N ILE A 86 -13.17 2.06 21.26
CA ILE A 86 -14.59 1.74 21.18
C ILE A 86 -14.80 0.33 21.72
N PHE A 87 -15.58 0.20 22.79
CA PHE A 87 -15.99 -1.08 23.34
C PHE A 87 -17.42 -1.38 22.92
N THR A 88 -17.64 -2.46 22.16
CA THR A 88 -18.99 -2.92 21.82
C THR A 88 -19.28 -4.30 22.38
N ALA A 89 -20.50 -4.50 22.88
CA ALA A 89 -20.95 -5.79 23.36
C ALA A 89 -22.41 -6.07 23.00
N ASN A 90 -22.64 -7.24 22.41
CA ASN A 90 -23.97 -7.81 22.28
C ASN A 90 -24.25 -8.69 23.50
N LEU A 91 -25.14 -8.24 24.39
CA LEU A 91 -25.45 -8.96 25.62
C LEU A 91 -26.92 -9.17 25.92
N LYS A 92 -27.21 -10.31 26.55
CA LYS A 92 -28.50 -10.64 27.15
C LYS A 92 -28.30 -10.93 28.62
N GLN A 93 -28.45 -9.89 29.43
CA GLN A 93 -28.25 -9.93 30.88
C GLN A 93 -29.56 -10.10 31.65
N VAL A 94 -29.54 -10.97 32.66
CA VAL A 94 -30.71 -11.20 33.52
C VAL A 94 -30.97 -9.99 34.43
N LYS A 95 -32.24 -9.63 34.61
CA LYS A 95 -32.67 -8.52 35.48
C LYS A 95 -32.02 -8.57 36.86
N ARG A 96 -31.58 -7.41 37.37
CA ARG A 96 -30.98 -7.22 38.71
C ARG A 96 -29.65 -7.95 38.95
N THR A 97 -28.98 -8.45 37.90
CA THR A 97 -27.61 -8.95 38.00
C THR A 97 -26.60 -7.83 37.76
N ARG A 98 -25.42 -7.91 38.38
CA ARG A 98 -24.33 -6.93 38.25
C ARG A 98 -23.03 -7.66 37.92
N GLY A 99 -22.23 -7.12 37.00
CA GLY A 99 -20.92 -7.67 36.66
C GLY A 99 -20.14 -6.81 35.68
N SER A 100 -18.83 -7.04 35.64
CA SER A 100 -17.90 -6.41 34.70
C SER A 100 -18.05 -7.06 33.34
N LEU A 101 -18.29 -6.26 32.31
CA LEU A 101 -18.23 -6.69 30.92
C LEU A 101 -16.76 -6.92 30.53
N VAL A 102 -15.89 -6.00 30.92
CA VAL A 102 -14.43 -6.10 30.82
C VAL A 102 -13.77 -5.57 32.09
N SER A 103 -12.63 -6.14 32.49
CA SER A 103 -11.86 -5.74 33.66
C SER A 103 -10.36 -5.95 33.40
N VAL A 104 -9.57 -4.90 33.61
CA VAL A 104 -8.11 -4.93 33.60
C VAL A 104 -7.64 -5.11 35.04
N GLU A 105 -7.08 -6.28 35.37
CA GLU A 105 -6.79 -6.67 36.76
C GLU A 105 -5.31 -6.82 37.03
N ARG A 106 -4.83 -6.24 38.12
CA ARG A 106 -3.44 -6.40 38.53
C ARG A 106 -3.13 -7.86 38.86
N THR A 107 -2.02 -8.36 38.33
CA THR A 107 -1.60 -9.76 38.49
C THR A 107 -1.21 -10.08 39.94
N ASP A 108 -0.89 -9.07 40.75
CA ASP A 108 -0.61 -9.17 42.18
C ASP A 108 -1.88 -9.33 43.08
N GLY A 109 -3.07 -9.22 42.49
CA GLY A 109 -4.35 -9.37 43.16
C GLY A 109 -4.79 -8.17 44.01
N THR A 110 -4.16 -7.00 43.86
CA THR A 110 -4.47 -5.78 44.64
C THR A 110 -5.73 -5.04 44.17
N GLY A 111 -6.29 -5.38 43.02
CA GLY A 111 -7.51 -4.78 42.48
C GLY A 111 -7.50 -4.69 40.96
N SER A 112 -8.47 -4.01 40.39
CA SER A 112 -8.50 -3.63 38.97
C SER A 112 -7.86 -2.25 38.75
N VAL A 113 -7.45 -2.00 37.50
CA VAL A 113 -6.95 -0.71 37.00
C VAL A 113 -8.08 0.03 36.28
N PHE A 114 -8.90 -0.71 35.54
CA PHE A 114 -10.05 -0.20 34.80
C PHE A 114 -11.12 -1.29 34.65
N GLU A 115 -12.40 -0.93 34.80
CA GLU A 115 -13.55 -1.82 34.64
C GLU A 115 -14.74 -1.11 33.99
N ILE A 116 -15.43 -1.81 33.09
CA ILE A 116 -16.76 -1.43 32.60
C ILE A 116 -17.78 -2.37 33.21
N ILE A 117 -18.63 -1.86 34.09
CA ILE A 117 -19.58 -2.64 34.88
C ILE A 117 -21.01 -2.38 34.42
N SER A 118 -21.74 -3.44 34.08
CA SER A 118 -23.19 -3.37 33.91
C SER A 118 -23.90 -3.66 35.22
N ASN A 119 -24.60 -2.66 35.76
CA ASN A 119 -25.24 -2.71 37.06
C ASN A 119 -26.77 -2.73 36.96
N GLY A 120 -27.32 -3.93 36.75
CA GLY A 120 -28.77 -4.13 36.62
C GLY A 120 -29.59 -3.88 37.89
N LYS A 121 -28.97 -3.62 39.05
CA LYS A 121 -29.68 -3.23 40.29
C LYS A 121 -29.93 -1.73 40.34
N ALA A 122 -28.93 -0.95 39.95
CA ALA A 122 -29.01 0.52 39.90
C ALA A 122 -29.49 1.05 38.54
N ASN A 123 -29.60 0.17 37.54
CA ASN A 123 -29.90 0.53 36.15
C ASN A 123 -28.83 1.45 35.54
N THR A 124 -27.55 1.17 35.83
CA THR A 124 -26.41 1.98 35.39
C THR A 124 -25.37 1.15 34.63
N VAL A 125 -24.56 1.84 33.83
CA VAL A 125 -23.25 1.36 33.37
C VAL A 125 -22.20 2.20 34.07
N ASP A 126 -21.33 1.55 34.84
CA ASP A 126 -20.33 2.21 35.66
C ASP A 126 -18.93 1.97 35.06
N LEU A 127 -18.19 3.04 34.76
CA LEU A 127 -16.76 2.99 34.46
C LEU A 127 -16.00 3.22 35.77
N VAL A 128 -15.20 2.24 36.17
CA VAL A 128 -14.45 2.27 37.43
C VAL A 128 -12.97 2.20 37.12
N TYR A 129 -12.20 3.17 37.59
CA TYR A 129 -10.76 3.23 37.36
C TYR A 129 -10.01 3.74 38.58
N TRP A 130 -8.71 3.48 38.61
CA TRP A 130 -7.85 3.83 39.73
C TRP A 130 -6.71 4.74 39.25
N THR A 131 -6.58 5.90 39.88
CA THR A 131 -5.46 6.82 39.66
C THR A 131 -4.66 6.99 40.96
N ALA A 132 -3.60 7.80 40.94
CA ALA A 132 -2.80 8.08 42.13
C ALA A 132 -3.62 8.70 43.30
N SER A 133 -4.78 9.30 43.02
CA SER A 133 -5.67 9.92 44.01
C SER A 133 -6.71 8.98 44.63
N GLY A 134 -6.86 7.76 44.11
CA GLY A 134 -7.80 6.76 44.61
C GLY A 134 -8.68 6.12 43.53
N GLN A 135 -9.77 5.49 43.97
CA GLN A 135 -10.77 4.88 43.08
C GLN A 135 -11.78 5.94 42.63
N HIS A 136 -12.05 5.99 41.33
CA HIS A 136 -13.05 6.86 40.72
C HIS A 136 -14.14 6.00 40.06
N VAL A 137 -15.37 6.50 40.10
CA VAL A 137 -16.56 5.79 39.57
C VAL A 137 -17.41 6.77 38.79
N VAL A 138 -17.53 6.54 37.49
CA VAL A 138 -18.40 7.29 36.59
C VAL A 138 -19.61 6.43 36.25
N SER A 139 -20.78 6.80 36.79
CA SER A 139 -22.03 6.04 36.64
C SER A 139 -22.96 6.73 35.64
N ILE A 140 -23.30 6.04 34.56
CA ILE A 140 -24.28 6.48 33.57
C ILE A 140 -25.60 5.79 33.85
N ALA A 141 -26.65 6.56 34.16
CA ALA A 141 -27.96 6.06 34.57
C ALA A 141 -28.91 5.78 33.39
N ASP A 142 -29.99 5.06 33.67
CA ASP A 142 -31.11 4.79 32.75
C ASP A 142 -30.80 3.97 31.48
N VAL A 143 -29.70 3.20 31.51
CA VAL A 143 -29.19 2.43 30.36
C VAL A 143 -30.06 1.19 30.01
N ASN A 144 -30.79 0.63 30.98
CA ASN A 144 -31.75 -0.49 30.79
C ASN A 144 -31.19 -1.75 30.07
N VAL A 145 -29.89 -2.03 30.21
CA VAL A 145 -29.21 -3.19 29.59
C VAL A 145 -29.65 -4.52 30.21
N ALA A 146 -29.84 -4.54 31.53
CA ALA A 146 -30.17 -5.75 32.29
C ALA A 146 -31.69 -6.03 32.32
N ASN A 147 -32.32 -6.19 31.15
CA ASN A 147 -33.78 -6.40 31.04
C ASN A 147 -34.18 -7.83 30.61
N GLY A 148 -33.21 -8.70 30.31
CA GLY A 148 -33.45 -10.08 29.87
C GLY A 148 -33.67 -10.25 28.36
N HIS A 149 -33.59 -9.18 27.56
CA HIS A 149 -33.55 -9.20 26.10
C HIS A 149 -32.12 -8.95 25.59
N TRP A 150 -31.87 -9.22 24.31
CA TRP A 150 -30.62 -8.86 23.67
C TRP A 150 -30.55 -7.33 23.55
N LYS A 151 -29.39 -6.78 23.93
CA LYS A 151 -29.05 -5.37 23.82
C LYS A 151 -27.64 -5.26 23.28
N ASN A 152 -27.45 -4.34 22.35
CA ASN A 152 -26.13 -3.90 21.92
C ASN A 152 -25.76 -2.68 22.76
N ILE A 153 -24.58 -2.70 23.38
CA ILE A 153 -24.03 -1.55 24.08
C ILE A 153 -22.72 -1.16 23.40
N THR A 154 -22.55 0.14 23.17
CA THR A 154 -21.29 0.72 22.70
C THR A 154 -20.83 1.75 23.71
N VAL A 155 -19.62 1.60 24.22
CA VAL A 155 -18.96 2.54 25.13
C VAL A 155 -17.78 3.14 24.38
N PHE A 156 -17.91 4.41 24.04
CA PHE A 156 -16.88 5.19 23.36
C PHE A 156 -16.06 5.93 24.41
N VAL A 157 -14.75 5.68 24.49
CA VAL A 157 -13.86 6.38 25.41
C VAL A 157 -12.76 7.05 24.59
N GLN A 158 -12.69 8.37 24.62
CA GLN A 158 -11.68 9.15 23.89
C GLN A 158 -11.17 10.26 24.78
N GLU A 159 -9.86 10.34 24.97
CA GLU A 159 -9.22 11.21 25.95
C GLU A 159 -9.86 11.03 27.34
N ASP A 160 -10.47 12.06 27.89
CA ASP A 160 -11.17 12.10 29.16
C ASP A 160 -12.70 12.02 29.02
N ARG A 161 -13.25 11.69 27.85
CA ARG A 161 -14.70 11.60 27.63
C ARG A 161 -15.16 10.16 27.42
N ALA A 162 -16.25 9.78 28.08
CA ALA A 162 -16.90 8.48 27.96
C ALA A 162 -18.38 8.64 27.57
N GLN A 163 -18.74 8.11 26.40
CA GLN A 163 -20.11 8.13 25.87
C GLN A 163 -20.68 6.70 25.81
N VAL A 164 -21.94 6.52 26.22
CA VAL A 164 -22.59 5.21 26.20
C VAL A 164 -23.84 5.22 25.33
N HIS A 165 -23.86 4.32 24.37
CA HIS A 165 -24.95 4.07 23.44
C HIS A 165 -25.59 2.70 23.71
N VAL A 166 -26.91 2.61 23.58
CA VAL A 166 -27.65 1.33 23.67
C VAL A 166 -28.48 1.14 22.41
N GLY A 167 -28.06 0.21 21.56
CA GLY A 167 -28.58 0.13 20.20
C GLY A 167 -28.15 1.36 19.42
N CYS A 168 -29.11 2.18 18.98
CA CYS A 168 -28.89 3.37 18.17
C CYS A 168 -28.97 4.69 18.93
N GLU A 169 -29.33 4.66 20.23
CA GLU A 169 -29.59 5.85 21.02
C GLU A 169 -28.41 6.14 21.96
N GLU A 170 -27.90 7.37 21.92
CA GLU A 170 -26.98 7.90 22.94
C GLU A 170 -27.75 8.04 24.25
N ILE A 171 -27.23 7.43 25.32
CA ILE A 171 -27.86 7.51 26.65
C ILE A 171 -27.32 8.71 27.43
N ASN A 172 -25.99 8.86 27.49
CA ASN A 172 -25.34 9.99 28.14
C ASN A 172 -23.84 10.04 27.81
N THR A 173 -23.26 11.22 27.97
CA THR A 173 -21.82 11.50 27.93
C THR A 173 -21.34 11.95 29.31
N GLN A 174 -20.21 11.43 29.77
CA GLN A 174 -19.58 11.77 31.06
C GLN A 174 -18.09 12.00 30.89
N GLU A 175 -17.51 12.89 31.68
CA GLU A 175 -16.07 13.13 31.74
C GLU A 175 -15.40 12.25 32.82
N LEU A 176 -14.21 11.75 32.51
CA LEU A 176 -13.29 11.05 33.37
C LEU A 176 -12.35 12.08 34.02
N ASP A 177 -11.95 11.83 35.27
CA ASP A 177 -11.02 12.73 36.00
C ASP A 177 -9.58 12.70 35.45
N ALA A 178 -9.28 11.78 34.53
CA ALA A 178 -8.00 11.66 33.84
C ALA A 178 -8.23 11.01 32.46
N PRO A 179 -7.41 11.35 31.46
CA PRO A 179 -7.56 10.79 30.13
C PRO A 179 -7.15 9.31 30.12
N ILE A 180 -7.78 8.52 29.27
CA ILE A 180 -7.73 7.05 29.33
C ILE A 180 -6.33 6.47 29.14
N GLN A 181 -5.46 7.16 28.41
CA GLN A 181 -4.07 6.77 28.18
C GLN A 181 -3.20 6.97 29.43
N GLN A 182 -3.60 7.86 30.35
CA GLN A 182 -2.97 7.98 31.68
C GLN A 182 -3.46 6.91 32.65
N ILE A 183 -4.65 6.35 32.41
CA ILE A 183 -5.24 5.28 33.23
C ILE A 183 -4.71 3.90 32.79
N LEU A 184 -4.61 3.66 31.48
CA LEU A 184 -4.16 2.42 30.86
C LEU A 184 -2.82 2.61 30.14
N THR A 185 -1.74 2.70 30.92
CA THR A 185 -0.37 2.94 30.41
C THR A 185 0.29 1.67 29.88
N GLN A 186 1.39 1.82 29.12
CA GLN A 186 2.23 0.69 28.70
C GLN A 186 2.73 -0.15 29.90
N GLU A 187 3.07 0.50 31.03
CA GLU A 187 3.44 -0.20 32.28
C GLU A 187 2.28 -1.03 32.87
N SER A 188 1.03 -0.66 32.56
CA SER A 188 -0.16 -1.42 33.00
C SER A 188 -0.23 -2.79 32.33
N ALA A 189 0.30 -2.94 31.11
CA ALA A 189 0.38 -4.23 30.42
C ALA A 189 1.35 -5.22 31.10
N ASP A 190 2.36 -4.71 31.82
CA ASP A 190 3.36 -5.53 32.52
C ASP A 190 2.85 -6.04 33.88
N ILE A 191 1.92 -5.31 34.50
CA ILE A 191 1.45 -5.59 35.87
C ILE A 191 -0.02 -6.01 35.93
N ALA A 192 -0.75 -6.01 34.82
CA ALA A 192 -2.18 -6.36 34.77
C ALA A 192 -2.52 -7.33 33.64
N SER A 193 -3.74 -7.88 33.71
CA SER A 193 -4.28 -8.81 32.73
C SER A 193 -5.74 -8.48 32.42
N LEU A 194 -6.10 -8.52 31.13
CA LEU A 194 -7.46 -8.24 30.66
C LEU A 194 -8.35 -9.48 30.80
N ARG A 195 -9.53 -9.31 31.42
CA ARG A 195 -10.53 -10.35 31.66
C ARG A 195 -11.93 -9.93 31.23
N ILE A 196 -12.71 -10.91 30.78
CA ILE A 196 -14.05 -10.71 30.22
C ILE A 196 -15.11 -11.29 31.17
N ALA A 197 -16.25 -10.61 31.27
CA ALA A 197 -17.47 -11.07 31.93
C ALA A 197 -17.33 -11.52 33.39
N LYS A 198 -16.52 -10.80 34.19
CA LYS A 198 -16.27 -11.11 35.60
C LYS A 198 -17.40 -10.62 36.52
N GLY A 199 -17.72 -11.37 37.58
CA GLY A 199 -18.63 -10.89 38.61
C GLY A 199 -18.00 -9.76 39.43
N ALA A 200 -18.66 -8.60 39.51
CA ALA A 200 -18.14 -7.38 40.16
C ALA A 200 -17.95 -7.51 41.70
N ALA A 201 -18.51 -8.55 42.31
CA ALA A 201 -18.25 -8.95 43.69
C ALA A 201 -18.45 -10.47 43.83
N LYS A 202 -17.77 -11.13 44.78
CA LYS A 202 -17.90 -12.59 45.02
C LYS A 202 -19.34 -13.04 45.34
N SER A 203 -20.22 -12.12 45.75
CA SER A 203 -21.63 -12.37 46.08
C SER A 203 -22.61 -12.14 44.92
N ASP A 204 -22.19 -11.51 43.82
CA ASP A 204 -23.06 -11.19 42.69
C ASP A 204 -23.02 -12.31 41.63
N ARG A 205 -24.18 -12.88 41.30
CA ARG A 205 -24.31 -13.87 40.20
C ARG A 205 -24.50 -13.12 38.88
N PHE A 206 -23.39 -12.82 38.20
CA PHE A 206 -23.45 -12.23 36.86
C PHE A 206 -23.90 -13.27 35.84
N MET A 207 -25.16 -13.18 35.41
CA MET A 207 -25.76 -14.11 34.45
C MET A 207 -26.00 -13.38 33.13
N VAL A 208 -25.08 -13.59 32.19
CA VAL A 208 -25.08 -12.93 30.89
C VAL A 208 -24.78 -13.93 29.77
N ARG A 209 -25.38 -13.71 28.60
CA ARG A 209 -24.89 -14.21 27.33
C ARG A 209 -24.28 -13.03 26.60
N ILE A 210 -23.01 -13.10 26.24
CA ILE A 210 -22.28 -11.94 25.75
C ILE A 210 -21.32 -12.30 24.63
N TRP A 211 -21.15 -11.37 23.70
CA TRP A 211 -20.06 -11.29 22.74
C TRP A 211 -19.51 -9.86 22.78
N VAL A 212 -18.20 -9.69 22.70
CA VAL A 212 -17.51 -8.42 23.00
C VAL A 212 -16.39 -8.18 22.01
N LEU A 213 -16.28 -6.94 21.55
CA LEU A 213 -15.27 -6.45 20.61
C LEU A 213 -14.69 -5.12 21.12
N ILE A 214 -13.39 -4.89 20.90
CA ILE A 214 -12.73 -3.60 21.09
C ILE A 214 -12.18 -3.14 19.74
N MET A 215 -12.44 -1.89 19.35
CA MET A 215 -12.08 -1.34 18.05
C MET A 215 -11.29 -0.02 18.19
N PHE A 216 -10.40 0.21 17.24
CA PHE A 216 -9.47 1.34 17.17
C PHE A 216 -9.47 1.93 15.76
N ASP A 217 -10.31 2.94 15.57
CA ASP A 217 -10.27 3.90 14.46
C ASP A 217 -11.23 5.04 14.85
N ILE A 218 -10.67 6.19 15.23
CA ILE A 218 -11.43 7.32 15.79
C ILE A 218 -11.45 8.52 14.84
N SER A 219 -10.98 8.32 13.60
CA SER A 219 -10.79 9.39 12.62
C SER A 219 -12.12 9.97 12.06
N GLU A 220 -13.26 9.27 12.20
CA GLU A 220 -14.56 9.72 11.66
C GLU A 220 -15.67 10.02 12.70
N LEU A 221 -15.39 10.06 14.00
CA LEU A 221 -16.45 10.22 15.03
C LEU A 221 -16.54 11.61 15.67
N HIS A 222 -15.91 12.62 15.07
CA HIS A 222 -15.89 13.98 15.62
C HIS A 222 -17.18 14.80 15.41
N ASP A 223 -18.16 14.35 14.61
CA ASP A 223 -19.37 15.15 14.36
C ASP A 223 -20.70 14.37 14.19
N CYS A 224 -20.91 13.31 14.98
CA CYS A 224 -22.16 12.53 14.89
C CYS A 224 -23.20 12.91 15.95
N SER A 225 -24.06 13.88 15.62
CA SER A 225 -25.30 14.11 16.38
C SER A 225 -26.35 13.00 16.08
N GLY A 226 -26.55 12.11 17.06
CA GLY A 226 -27.80 11.40 17.36
C GLY A 226 -28.36 10.31 16.42
N VAL A 227 -28.10 10.31 15.11
CA VAL A 227 -28.76 9.37 14.16
C VAL A 227 -27.79 8.36 13.54
N ILE A 228 -26.51 8.71 13.39
CA ILE A 228 -25.52 7.91 12.63
C ILE A 228 -24.85 6.84 13.51
N CYS A 229 -24.71 7.06 14.82
CA CYS A 229 -24.04 6.11 15.73
C CYS A 229 -24.76 4.75 15.80
N GLY A 230 -26.08 4.73 15.60
CA GLY A 230 -26.86 3.51 15.55
C GLY A 230 -26.81 2.71 14.26
N PHE A 231 -26.54 3.37 13.13
CA PHE A 231 -26.42 2.72 11.85
C PHE A 231 -25.08 1.99 11.74
N ILE A 232 -23.98 2.61 12.18
CA ILE A 232 -22.63 2.02 12.18
C ILE A 232 -22.56 0.74 13.05
N VAL A 233 -23.23 0.73 14.20
CA VAL A 233 -23.26 -0.43 15.09
C VAL A 233 -24.11 -1.59 14.54
N LEU A 234 -25.16 -1.31 13.75
CA LEU A 234 -25.94 -2.35 13.04
C LEU A 234 -25.17 -2.91 11.84
N SER A 235 -24.49 -2.02 11.14
CA SER A 235 -23.61 -2.24 10.00
C SER A 235 -22.48 -3.22 10.26
N VAL A 236 -21.72 -3.04 11.37
CA VAL A 236 -20.63 -3.96 11.75
C VAL A 236 -21.16 -5.34 12.18
N VAL A 237 -22.33 -5.39 12.84
CA VAL A 237 -22.95 -6.66 13.24
C VAL A 237 -23.49 -7.45 12.04
N LEU A 238 -24.01 -6.77 11.00
CA LEU A 238 -24.44 -7.37 9.74
C LEU A 238 -23.26 -7.91 8.91
N TYR A 239 -22.13 -7.20 8.90
CA TYR A 239 -20.89 -7.64 8.22
C TYR A 239 -20.36 -8.97 8.79
N PHE A 240 -20.28 -9.11 10.11
CA PHE A 240 -19.89 -10.38 10.75
C PHE A 240 -20.92 -11.51 10.54
N HIS A 241 -22.20 -11.19 10.32
CA HIS A 241 -23.22 -12.18 9.99
C HIS A 241 -23.04 -12.79 8.61
N LEU A 242 -22.57 -12.00 7.64
CA LEU A 242 -22.21 -12.41 6.29
C LEU A 242 -20.90 -13.22 6.26
N MET A 243 -19.90 -12.84 7.06
CA MET A 243 -18.64 -13.59 7.24
C MET A 243 -18.84 -15.01 7.82
N HIS A 244 -19.82 -15.16 8.72
CA HIS A 244 -20.15 -16.46 9.30
C HIS A 244 -20.91 -17.41 8.32
N ILE A 245 -21.58 -16.86 7.31
CA ILE A 245 -22.18 -17.61 6.18
C ILE A 245 -21.08 -18.06 5.22
N PHE A 246 -20.07 -17.23 4.99
CA PHE A 246 -18.90 -17.54 4.17
C PHE A 246 -18.06 -18.69 4.76
N THR A 247 -17.88 -18.73 6.09
CA THR A 247 -17.21 -19.87 6.77
C THR A 247 -18.03 -21.16 6.72
N ALA A 248 -19.36 -21.10 6.66
CA ALA A 248 -20.22 -22.28 6.45
C ALA A 248 -20.15 -22.81 5.01
N TYR A 249 -19.99 -21.92 4.02
CA TYR A 249 -19.73 -22.28 2.61
C TYR A 249 -18.31 -22.87 2.43
N ASN A 250 -17.31 -22.32 3.12
CA ASN A 250 -15.95 -22.88 3.15
C ASN A 250 -15.89 -24.26 3.82
N SER A 251 -16.73 -24.53 4.84
CA SER A 251 -16.90 -25.87 5.41
C SER A 251 -17.51 -26.87 4.41
N LEU A 252 -18.27 -26.41 3.42
CA LEU A 252 -18.88 -27.23 2.36
C LEU A 252 -17.91 -27.50 1.21
N ILE A 253 -17.01 -26.54 0.93
CA ILE A 253 -15.91 -26.66 -0.04
C ILE A 253 -14.81 -27.62 0.48
N MET A 254 -14.51 -27.58 1.78
CA MET A 254 -13.59 -28.54 2.44
C MET A 254 -14.06 -29.99 2.36
N THR A 255 -15.35 -30.25 2.16
CA THR A 255 -15.89 -31.61 1.94
C THR A 255 -15.85 -32.08 0.49
N LYS A 256 -15.57 -31.21 -0.49
CA LYS A 256 -15.59 -31.54 -1.94
C LYS A 256 -14.23 -31.54 -2.62
N ILE A 257 -13.19 -30.97 -2.02
CA ILE A 257 -11.81 -31.12 -2.48
C ILE A 257 -11.14 -32.15 -1.55
N LYS A 258 -10.90 -33.37 -2.06
CA LYS A 258 -9.99 -34.32 -1.38
C LYS A 258 -8.56 -33.80 -1.50
N THR A 259 -8.18 -32.82 -0.70
CA THR A 259 -6.78 -32.45 -0.48
C THR A 259 -6.16 -33.54 0.40
N GLN A 260 -5.10 -34.18 -0.09
CA GLN A 260 -4.31 -35.11 0.70
C GLN A 260 -3.67 -34.34 1.86
N GLU A 261 -3.99 -34.70 3.10
CA GLU A 261 -3.30 -34.20 4.29
C GLU A 261 -1.80 -34.53 4.19
N GLY A 262 -0.96 -33.52 4.44
CA GLY A 262 0.48 -33.74 4.61
C GLY A 262 1.33 -33.45 3.36
N VAL A 263 1.16 -32.30 2.73
CA VAL A 263 2.03 -31.83 1.64
C VAL A 263 2.34 -30.35 1.84
N CYS A 264 3.61 -29.96 1.74
CA CYS A 264 4.10 -28.60 1.95
C CYS A 264 4.78 -28.08 0.68
N LEU A 265 4.70 -26.77 0.44
CA LEU A 265 5.30 -26.11 -0.73
C LEU A 265 6.47 -25.23 -0.28
N HIS A 266 7.62 -25.30 -0.95
CA HIS A 266 8.77 -24.42 -0.70
C HIS A 266 9.53 -24.15 -2.02
N ASN A 267 9.70 -22.87 -2.39
CA ASN A 267 10.29 -22.40 -3.65
C ASN A 267 9.74 -23.10 -4.91
N GLY A 268 8.42 -23.31 -4.97
CA GLY A 268 7.73 -23.92 -6.12
C GLY A 268 7.85 -25.44 -6.23
N ILE A 269 8.51 -26.13 -5.29
CA ILE A 269 8.65 -27.59 -5.25
C ILE A 269 7.74 -28.17 -4.14
N VAL A 270 7.06 -29.28 -4.46
CA VAL A 270 6.07 -29.95 -3.60
C VAL A 270 6.75 -31.05 -2.78
N HIS A 271 6.68 -30.95 -1.44
CA HIS A 271 7.28 -31.88 -0.47
C HIS A 271 6.21 -32.60 0.35
N ARG A 272 6.37 -33.90 0.64
CA ARG A 272 5.38 -34.70 1.40
C ARG A 272 5.63 -34.62 2.91
N ASP A 273 4.63 -35.02 3.71
CA ASP A 273 4.69 -34.97 5.17
C ASP A 273 5.88 -35.77 5.70
N LYS A 274 6.68 -35.11 6.54
CA LYS A 274 7.96 -35.55 7.12
C LYS A 274 9.13 -35.62 6.15
N ASP A 275 9.00 -35.11 4.92
CA ASP A 275 10.16 -34.88 4.08
C ASP A 275 11.02 -33.78 4.73
N GLU A 276 12.33 -34.05 4.83
CA GLU A 276 13.33 -33.10 5.32
C GLU A 276 14.27 -32.73 4.16
N TRP A 277 14.51 -31.43 3.98
CA TRP A 277 15.43 -30.92 2.95
C TRP A 277 16.21 -29.72 3.47
N THR A 278 17.34 -29.46 2.83
CA THR A 278 18.24 -28.35 3.16
C THR A 278 18.07 -27.26 2.12
N VAL A 279 17.78 -26.03 2.57
CA VAL A 279 17.59 -24.88 1.67
C VAL A 279 18.94 -24.28 1.31
N ASP A 280 19.86 -24.25 2.28
CA ASP A 280 21.26 -23.85 2.14
C ASP A 280 22.13 -24.51 3.23
N SER A 281 23.40 -24.10 3.37
CA SER A 281 24.37 -24.61 4.36
C SER A 281 23.95 -24.40 5.84
N CYS A 282 22.86 -23.67 6.10
CA CYS A 282 22.47 -23.10 7.39
C CYS A 282 21.04 -23.43 7.82
N THR A 283 20.19 -23.87 6.88
CA THR A 283 18.75 -23.93 7.09
C THR A 283 18.22 -25.30 6.67
N HIS A 284 17.71 -26.04 7.66
CA HIS A 284 17.08 -27.34 7.44
C HIS A 284 15.57 -27.22 7.65
N CYS A 285 14.81 -27.61 6.63
CA CYS A 285 13.36 -27.55 6.63
C CYS A 285 12.75 -28.94 6.61
N THR A 286 11.61 -29.06 7.28
CA THR A 286 10.85 -30.31 7.35
C THR A 286 9.37 -30.00 7.14
N CYS A 287 8.71 -30.75 6.27
CA CYS A 287 7.27 -30.64 6.08
C CYS A 287 6.57 -31.33 7.26
N GLN A 288 5.80 -30.60 8.06
CA GLN A 288 4.99 -31.17 9.15
C GLN A 288 3.57 -30.64 9.08
N ASN A 289 2.61 -31.54 8.87
CA ASN A 289 1.17 -31.23 8.81
C ASN A 289 0.85 -30.10 7.82
N SER A 290 1.36 -30.20 6.59
CA SER A 290 1.16 -29.21 5.53
C SER A 290 1.75 -27.81 5.80
N ALA A 291 2.58 -27.66 6.84
CA ALA A 291 3.40 -26.48 7.07
C ALA A 291 4.89 -26.81 6.85
N THR A 292 5.58 -25.99 6.05
CA THR A 292 7.04 -26.06 5.92
C THR A 292 7.66 -25.48 7.19
N VAL A 293 8.26 -26.31 8.03
CA VAL A 293 8.91 -25.88 9.26
C VAL A 293 10.42 -25.85 9.03
N CYS A 294 10.93 -24.66 8.76
CA CYS A 294 12.36 -24.40 8.62
C CYS A 294 12.97 -24.03 9.98
N ARG A 295 14.14 -24.59 10.28
CA ARG A 295 14.93 -24.21 11.45
C ARG A 295 16.23 -23.59 10.99
N GLU A 296 16.37 -22.30 11.24
CA GLU A 296 17.62 -21.59 11.14
C GLU A 296 18.55 -22.03 12.26
N ILE A 297 19.80 -22.34 11.92
CA ILE A 297 20.83 -22.63 12.92
C ILE A 297 21.32 -21.30 13.48
N SER A 298 20.77 -20.88 14.62
CA SER A 298 21.25 -19.71 15.36
C SER A 298 22.65 -19.98 15.94
N CYS A 299 23.68 -19.29 15.44
CA CYS A 299 25.03 -19.39 16.00
C CYS A 299 25.14 -18.59 17.32
N PRO A 300 25.71 -19.15 18.40
CA PRO A 300 25.88 -18.43 19.66
C PRO A 300 26.94 -17.32 19.56
N LEU A 301 26.68 -16.16 20.20
CA LEU A 301 27.65 -15.06 20.34
C LEU A 301 28.95 -15.54 21.01
N MET A 302 30.10 -15.34 20.35
CA MET A 302 31.42 -15.75 20.85
C MET A 302 32.46 -14.61 20.77
N PRO A 303 33.26 -14.36 21.83
CA PRO A 303 34.39 -13.44 21.77
C PRO A 303 35.70 -14.20 21.52
N CYS A 304 36.25 -14.12 20.30
CA CYS A 304 37.60 -14.60 20.01
C CYS A 304 38.26 -13.79 18.90
N ALA A 305 39.57 -13.56 19.02
CA ALA A 305 40.32 -12.63 18.17
C ALA A 305 40.78 -13.20 16.81
N ASN A 306 40.47 -14.46 16.49
CA ASN A 306 40.80 -15.05 15.19
C ASN A 306 39.84 -16.22 14.87
N ALA A 307 38.77 -15.92 14.13
CA ALA A 307 37.76 -16.88 13.68
C ALA A 307 37.90 -17.14 12.17
N THR A 308 37.74 -18.39 11.75
CA THR A 308 37.67 -18.77 10.33
C THR A 308 36.49 -19.71 10.06
N VAL A 309 35.83 -19.50 8.92
CA VAL A 309 34.68 -20.29 8.42
C VAL A 309 35.19 -21.22 7.31
N PRO A 310 35.14 -22.56 7.47
CA PRO A 310 35.44 -23.49 6.39
C PRO A 310 34.27 -23.63 5.41
N ASP A 311 34.55 -23.85 4.11
CA ASP A 311 33.52 -24.01 3.06
C ASP A 311 32.53 -25.14 3.40
N GLY A 312 31.23 -24.79 3.42
CA GLY A 312 30.11 -25.71 3.62
C GLY A 312 29.55 -25.82 5.04
N GLU A 313 29.99 -24.99 6.00
CA GLU A 313 29.40 -24.88 7.35
C GLU A 313 28.86 -23.46 7.64
N CYS A 314 27.79 -23.38 8.45
CA CYS A 314 27.07 -22.14 8.74
C CYS A 314 27.71 -21.20 9.80
N CYS A 315 28.47 -21.73 10.77
CA CYS A 315 28.97 -20.94 11.90
C CYS A 315 30.51 -20.81 11.93
N PRO A 316 31.07 -19.63 12.29
CA PRO A 316 32.51 -19.43 12.42
C PRO A 316 33.13 -20.28 13.54
N ARG A 317 34.31 -20.86 13.28
CA ARG A 317 35.08 -21.60 14.29
C ARG A 317 36.31 -20.81 14.71
N CYS A 318 36.56 -20.76 16.01
CA CYS A 318 37.84 -20.30 16.55
C CYS A 318 38.81 -21.47 16.73
N GLY A 319 40.07 -21.25 16.37
CA GLY A 319 41.17 -22.20 16.51
C GLY A 319 41.27 -22.75 17.94
N THR A 320 41.60 -24.03 18.04
CA THR A 320 41.36 -24.93 19.17
C THR A 320 41.98 -24.58 20.54
N ARG A 321 41.24 -25.02 21.59
CA ARG A 321 41.55 -25.35 23.01
C ARG A 321 41.27 -24.22 24.01
N LYS A 322 40.49 -24.40 25.09
CA LYS A 322 40.25 -25.60 25.92
C LYS A 322 38.91 -25.49 26.66
N SER A 323 38.34 -26.65 26.99
CA SER A 323 37.16 -26.86 27.82
C SER A 323 37.40 -26.49 29.29
N ASN A 324 36.29 -26.20 29.98
CA ASN A 324 36.12 -26.41 31.42
C ASN A 324 36.92 -27.64 31.83
N GLY A 325 37.81 -27.51 32.83
CA GLY A 325 38.96 -28.38 33.13
C GLY A 325 38.77 -29.90 33.27
N TRP A 326 37.66 -30.48 32.85
CA TRP A 326 37.49 -31.90 32.57
C TRP A 326 38.01 -32.31 31.18
N SER A 327 38.62 -33.49 31.09
CA SER A 327 38.87 -34.19 29.84
C SER A 327 37.54 -34.61 29.19
N PRO A 328 37.52 -34.91 27.88
CA PRO A 328 36.41 -35.63 27.26
C PRO A 328 36.11 -36.92 28.03
N TRP A 329 34.85 -37.34 28.06
CA TRP A 329 34.46 -38.67 28.53
C TRP A 329 35.05 -39.74 27.60
N SER A 330 35.48 -40.86 28.15
CA SER A 330 35.78 -42.05 27.36
C SER A 330 34.52 -42.59 26.69
N GLU A 331 34.68 -43.46 25.69
CA GLU A 331 33.58 -44.26 25.14
C GLU A 331 32.91 -45.12 26.25
N TRP A 332 31.62 -45.42 26.07
CA TRP A 332 30.90 -46.31 26.98
C TRP A 332 31.41 -47.74 26.86
N THR A 333 31.60 -48.43 28.00
CA THR A 333 31.89 -49.86 28.00
C THR A 333 30.73 -50.67 27.43
N HIS A 334 30.99 -51.89 26.94
CA HIS A 334 29.92 -52.86 26.64
C HIS A 334 29.05 -53.14 27.88
N CYS A 335 27.81 -53.60 27.66
CA CYS A 335 26.86 -53.88 28.74
C CYS A 335 27.44 -54.91 29.71
N SER A 336 27.36 -54.67 31.02
CA SER A 336 27.94 -55.55 32.05
C SER A 336 27.32 -56.94 32.13
N VAL A 337 26.20 -57.17 31.42
CA VAL A 337 25.49 -58.45 31.34
C VAL A 337 25.19 -58.79 29.89
N THR A 338 25.06 -60.08 29.60
CA THR A 338 24.69 -60.59 28.27
C THR A 338 23.18 -60.85 28.10
N CYS A 339 22.43 -60.86 29.20
CA CYS A 339 20.97 -60.94 29.25
C CYS A 339 20.47 -60.12 30.47
N GLY A 340 19.26 -59.58 30.43
CA GLY A 340 18.67 -58.77 31.50
C GLY A 340 19.17 -57.33 31.57
N ARG A 341 18.86 -56.65 32.68
CA ARG A 341 19.29 -55.28 32.95
C ARG A 341 20.73 -55.28 33.46
N GLY A 342 21.63 -54.70 32.68
CA GLY A 342 23.02 -54.43 33.04
C GLY A 342 23.32 -52.95 33.04
N ILE A 343 24.61 -52.63 33.14
CA ILE A 343 25.09 -51.26 33.31
C ILE A 343 26.34 -51.03 32.44
N GLN A 344 26.43 -49.87 31.79
CA GLN A 344 27.61 -49.39 31.07
C GLN A 344 28.23 -48.23 31.85
N GLN A 345 29.55 -48.09 31.81
CA GLN A 345 30.27 -47.02 32.50
C GLN A 345 31.25 -46.31 31.56
N ARG A 346 31.52 -45.02 31.83
CA ARG A 346 32.58 -44.24 31.19
C ARG A 346 33.20 -43.23 32.16
N GLY A 347 34.45 -42.82 31.92
CA GLY A 347 35.23 -41.96 32.82
C GLY A 347 35.82 -40.72 32.16
N ARG A 348 36.06 -39.65 32.93
CA ARG A 348 36.81 -38.44 32.54
C ARG A 348 37.67 -37.92 33.70
N SER A 349 38.73 -37.17 33.41
CA SER A 349 39.72 -36.68 34.39
C SER A 349 39.79 -35.15 34.43
N CYS A 350 39.98 -34.54 35.61
CA CYS A 350 40.05 -33.08 35.79
C CYS A 350 41.50 -32.58 35.92
N ASP A 351 41.81 -31.44 35.30
CA ASP A 351 43.11 -30.77 35.25
C ASP A 351 43.12 -29.58 36.22
N ARG A 352 43.77 -29.74 37.39
CA ARG A 352 43.48 -28.93 38.61
C ARG A 352 44.28 -27.62 38.75
N ILE A 353 44.86 -27.11 37.67
CA ILE A 353 45.73 -25.91 37.72
C ILE A 353 45.04 -24.66 37.14
N ASN A 354 43.92 -24.77 36.41
CA ASN A 354 43.31 -23.57 35.78
C ASN A 354 41.77 -23.48 35.68
N SER A 355 40.98 -24.35 36.32
CA SER A 355 39.52 -24.15 36.52
C SER A 355 38.98 -25.06 37.64
N ASN A 356 37.85 -24.69 38.26
CA ASN A 356 37.17 -25.51 39.26
C ASN A 356 36.26 -26.56 38.58
N CYS A 357 36.39 -27.83 38.94
CA CYS A 357 35.72 -28.95 38.29
C CYS A 357 34.54 -29.46 39.13
N ASP A 358 33.32 -29.03 38.80
CA ASP A 358 32.11 -29.50 39.49
C ASP A 358 31.43 -30.64 38.71
N GLY A 359 31.07 -31.71 39.42
CA GLY A 359 30.49 -32.96 38.89
C GLY A 359 31.36 -34.22 39.11
N THR A 360 30.81 -35.42 38.86
CA THR A 360 31.53 -36.69 39.05
C THR A 360 32.46 -37.03 37.88
N SER A 361 33.56 -37.76 38.16
CA SER A 361 34.54 -38.23 37.17
C SER A 361 34.16 -39.56 36.49
N VAL A 362 33.04 -40.17 36.91
CA VAL A 362 32.51 -41.43 36.39
C VAL A 362 31.01 -41.28 36.15
N GLN A 363 30.55 -41.73 34.98
CA GLN A 363 29.14 -41.78 34.60
C GLN A 363 28.73 -43.24 34.36
N THR A 364 27.56 -43.62 34.86
CA THR A 364 27.00 -44.97 34.77
C THR A 364 25.60 -44.90 34.17
N ARG A 365 25.27 -45.78 33.23
CA ARG A 365 23.92 -45.86 32.62
C ARG A 365 23.44 -47.31 32.50
N ASP A 366 22.13 -47.52 32.64
CA ASP A 366 21.53 -48.83 32.42
C ASP A 366 21.58 -49.24 30.95
N CYS A 367 21.71 -50.55 30.71
CA CYS A 367 21.54 -51.19 29.42
C CYS A 367 20.63 -52.42 29.59
N TYR A 368 19.81 -52.71 28.59
CA TYR A 368 18.86 -53.82 28.63
C TYR A 368 19.18 -54.79 27.49
N THR A 369 19.38 -56.05 27.86
CA THR A 369 19.53 -57.17 26.95
C THR A 369 18.41 -58.19 27.24
N GLN A 370 18.11 -59.08 26.30
CA GLN A 370 17.06 -60.11 26.38
C GLN A 370 16.87 -60.79 27.76
N GLU A 371 15.64 -61.15 28.17
CA GLU A 371 15.35 -61.69 29.52
C GLU A 371 16.14 -62.97 29.85
N CYS A 372 16.73 -63.05 31.06
CA CYS A 372 17.55 -64.20 31.49
C CYS A 372 16.72 -65.39 32.01
N ASP A 373 17.15 -66.62 31.68
CA ASP A 373 16.55 -67.88 32.12
C ASP A 373 16.93 -68.23 33.59
N LYS A 374 15.93 -68.56 34.43
CA LYS A 374 16.01 -68.53 35.93
C LYS A 374 16.55 -69.82 36.60
N ARG A 375 17.37 -70.63 35.92
CA ARG A 375 17.82 -71.96 36.43
C ARG A 375 19.33 -72.16 36.63
N PHE A 376 20.18 -71.17 36.37
CA PHE A 376 21.64 -71.36 36.41
C PHE A 376 22.33 -70.58 37.54
N LYS A 377 23.29 -71.22 38.22
CA LYS A 377 24.17 -70.67 39.27
C LYS A 377 25.18 -69.70 38.64
N GLN A 378 25.30 -68.47 39.18
CA GLN A 378 26.17 -67.43 38.63
C GLN A 378 27.25 -67.02 39.63
N ASP A 379 28.49 -67.42 39.35
CA ASP A 379 29.67 -67.04 40.13
C ASP A 379 30.05 -65.58 39.87
N GLY A 380 30.57 -64.90 40.91
CA GLY A 380 31.00 -63.51 40.81
C GLY A 380 32.20 -63.34 39.88
N LYS A 381 32.20 -62.29 39.07
CA LYS A 381 33.39 -61.84 38.35
C LYS A 381 33.69 -60.37 38.64
N TRP A 382 34.99 -60.07 38.67
CA TRP A 382 35.49 -58.74 38.96
C TRP A 382 35.08 -57.72 37.89
N SER A 383 34.80 -56.48 38.32
CA SER A 383 34.73 -55.32 37.45
C SER A 383 36.08 -55.02 36.79
N HIS A 384 36.06 -54.19 35.74
CA HIS A 384 37.29 -53.55 35.29
C HIS A 384 37.88 -52.70 36.44
N TRP A 385 39.21 -52.60 36.48
CA TRP A 385 39.92 -51.80 37.48
C TRP A 385 39.63 -50.31 37.32
N SER A 386 39.55 -49.58 38.44
CA SER A 386 39.60 -48.13 38.42
C SER A 386 40.93 -47.64 37.82
N PRO A 387 41.01 -46.38 37.34
CA PRO A 387 42.29 -45.70 37.16
C PRO A 387 43.10 -45.72 38.46
N TRP A 388 44.42 -45.64 38.35
CA TRP A 388 45.32 -45.52 39.51
C TRP A 388 45.12 -44.18 40.23
N SER A 389 45.19 -44.20 41.57
CA SER A 389 45.21 -42.99 42.39
C SER A 389 46.46 -42.15 42.14
N SER A 390 46.47 -40.90 42.62
CA SER A 390 47.71 -40.14 42.77
C SER A 390 48.66 -40.81 43.78
N CYS A 391 49.96 -40.54 43.68
CA CYS A 391 51.00 -41.12 44.53
C CYS A 391 50.77 -40.75 46.01
N SER A 392 50.90 -41.71 46.93
CA SER A 392 50.59 -41.51 48.35
C SER A 392 51.54 -40.56 49.11
N VAL A 393 52.61 -40.07 48.48
CA VAL A 393 53.61 -39.16 49.05
C VAL A 393 53.90 -37.99 48.11
N THR A 394 54.38 -36.87 48.66
CA THR A 394 54.74 -35.67 47.90
C THR A 394 56.25 -35.51 47.62
N CYS A 395 57.14 -36.26 48.29
CA CYS A 395 58.57 -36.43 47.96
C CYS A 395 59.04 -37.84 48.39
N GLY A 396 59.99 -38.45 47.68
CA GLY A 396 60.47 -39.81 47.90
C GLY A 396 59.59 -40.92 47.28
N GLU A 397 59.81 -42.17 47.68
CA GLU A 397 59.00 -43.32 47.23
C GLU A 397 57.65 -43.37 47.96
N GLY A 398 56.57 -43.49 47.20
CA GLY A 398 55.21 -43.76 47.67
C GLY A 398 54.54 -44.84 46.85
N VAL A 399 53.23 -44.97 46.99
CA VAL A 399 52.45 -45.98 46.26
C VAL A 399 51.18 -45.39 45.65
N ILE A 400 50.79 -45.89 44.48
CA ILE A 400 49.50 -45.65 43.82
C ILE A 400 48.60 -46.86 44.00
N THR A 401 47.30 -46.64 44.17
CA THR A 401 46.32 -47.71 44.46
C THR A 401 45.17 -47.65 43.46
N ARG A 402 44.72 -48.80 42.96
CA ARG A 402 43.48 -48.95 42.17
C ARG A 402 42.62 -50.06 42.72
N ILE A 403 41.31 -49.97 42.54
CA ILE A 403 40.33 -50.91 43.10
C ILE A 403 39.40 -51.46 42.02
N ARG A 404 38.93 -52.69 42.20
CA ARG A 404 37.88 -53.34 41.40
C ARG A 404 36.92 -54.04 42.36
N LEU A 405 35.64 -54.09 41.99
CA LEU A 405 34.58 -54.63 42.83
C LEU A 405 34.06 -55.93 42.22
N CYS A 406 33.66 -56.89 43.05
CA CYS A 406 33.12 -58.18 42.59
C CYS A 406 31.65 -58.03 42.21
N ASN A 407 31.36 -57.27 41.15
CA ASN A 407 29.99 -56.91 40.78
C ASN A 407 29.67 -56.97 39.29
N SER A 408 30.59 -57.48 38.44
CA SER A 408 30.39 -57.60 36.98
C SER A 408 30.68 -59.03 36.47
N PRO A 409 29.79 -60.01 36.74
CA PRO A 409 28.52 -59.89 37.45
C PRO A 409 28.66 -60.20 38.96
N THR A 410 27.68 -59.77 39.76
CA THR A 410 27.63 -60.04 41.21
C THR A 410 27.21 -61.49 41.47
N PRO A 411 27.82 -62.23 42.41
CA PRO A 411 27.42 -63.62 42.68
C PRO A 411 25.96 -63.71 43.13
N GLN A 412 25.22 -64.68 42.58
CA GLN A 412 23.82 -64.95 42.94
C GLN A 412 23.62 -66.46 43.13
N MET A 413 22.67 -66.84 44.01
CA MET A 413 22.26 -68.24 44.26
C MET A 413 23.43 -69.16 44.69
N ASP A 414 24.13 -68.79 45.77
CA ASP A 414 25.33 -69.48 46.31
C ASP A 414 26.48 -69.67 45.29
N GLY A 415 26.53 -68.79 44.28
CA GLY A 415 27.67 -68.59 43.38
C GLY A 415 28.96 -68.26 44.15
N LYS A 416 30.11 -68.75 43.67
CA LYS A 416 31.40 -68.47 44.30
C LYS A 416 31.71 -66.98 44.23
N ASP A 417 32.25 -66.45 45.33
CA ASP A 417 32.78 -65.10 45.37
C ASP A 417 34.03 -64.96 44.46
N CYS A 418 34.37 -63.74 44.05
CA CYS A 418 35.49 -63.52 43.15
C CYS A 418 36.83 -63.86 43.81
N GLU A 419 37.68 -64.66 43.15
CA GLU A 419 38.98 -65.07 43.69
C GLU A 419 40.10 -64.09 43.27
N GLY A 420 40.93 -63.65 44.23
CA GLY A 420 41.99 -62.64 44.07
C GLY A 420 41.68 -61.30 44.77
N ASP A 421 42.63 -60.36 44.80
CA ASP A 421 42.44 -59.10 45.53
C ASP A 421 41.61 -58.07 44.73
N GLY A 422 40.67 -57.41 45.41
CA GLY A 422 39.87 -56.28 44.90
C GLY A 422 40.58 -54.92 44.95
N ARG A 423 41.81 -54.86 45.46
CA ARG A 423 42.65 -53.66 45.55
C ARG A 423 44.07 -53.99 45.15
N GLN A 424 44.61 -53.27 44.17
CA GLN A 424 45.99 -53.41 43.72
C GLN A 424 46.76 -52.13 44.04
N THR A 425 48.00 -52.29 44.53
CA THR A 425 48.87 -51.18 44.97
C THR A 425 50.24 -51.34 44.31
N GLU A 426 50.75 -50.30 43.65
CA GLU A 426 52.05 -50.29 42.97
C GLU A 426 52.90 -49.09 43.42
N PRO A 427 54.25 -49.20 43.44
CA PRO A 427 55.13 -48.12 43.86
C PRO A 427 55.21 -46.99 42.83
N CYS A 428 55.32 -45.76 43.31
CA CYS A 428 55.54 -44.53 42.54
C CYS A 428 56.65 -43.71 43.19
N GLN A 429 57.49 -43.05 42.38
CA GLN A 429 58.67 -42.33 42.88
C GLN A 429 58.58 -40.84 42.57
N LYS A 430 58.77 -40.00 43.60
CA LYS A 430 58.82 -38.53 43.53
C LYS A 430 60.19 -38.03 44.05
N ASP A 431 60.51 -36.76 43.81
CA ASP A 431 61.83 -36.16 44.08
C ASP A 431 62.30 -36.30 45.55
N PRO A 432 63.61 -36.22 45.88
CA PRO A 432 64.16 -36.51 47.22
C PRO A 432 63.79 -35.45 48.30
N CYS A 433 63.81 -35.84 49.59
CA CYS A 433 63.32 -35.03 50.74
C CYS A 433 64.42 -34.25 51.56
N PRO A 434 64.05 -33.17 52.31
CA PRO A 434 64.88 -32.11 52.96
C PRO A 434 66.17 -32.36 53.79
N VAL A 435 67.16 -31.43 53.70
CA VAL A 435 68.47 -31.27 54.41
C VAL A 435 68.71 -29.77 54.75
N ASN A 436 69.00 -29.40 56.01
CA ASN A 436 69.10 -27.99 56.51
C ASN A 436 70.50 -27.34 56.31
N GLY A 437 70.62 -25.99 56.25
CA GLY A 437 71.83 -25.25 55.82
C GLY A 437 72.64 -24.46 56.89
N GLY A 438 73.94 -24.19 56.61
CA GLY A 438 74.90 -23.37 57.41
C GLY A 438 75.70 -22.28 56.60
N TRP A 439 76.01 -21.11 57.22
CA TRP A 439 76.58 -19.92 56.53
C TRP A 439 78.07 -20.04 56.14
N GLY A 440 78.42 -19.56 54.94
CA GLY A 440 79.79 -19.32 54.46
C GLY A 440 80.24 -17.84 54.58
N PRO A 441 81.47 -17.48 54.12
CA PRO A 441 82.02 -16.12 54.25
C PRO A 441 81.36 -15.07 53.30
N TRP A 442 81.45 -13.78 53.65
CA TRP A 442 80.88 -12.64 52.89
C TRP A 442 81.72 -12.22 51.67
N SER A 443 81.06 -11.78 50.60
CA SER A 443 81.63 -11.19 49.37
C SER A 443 82.00 -9.70 49.53
N PRO A 444 82.76 -9.12 48.58
CA PRO A 444 82.85 -7.67 48.38
C PRO A 444 81.48 -7.05 48.01
N TRP A 445 81.35 -5.72 48.11
CA TRP A 445 80.14 -4.99 47.71
C TRP A 445 80.05 -4.80 46.19
N ASP A 446 78.88 -5.08 45.61
CA ASP A 446 78.57 -4.99 44.18
C ASP A 446 78.30 -3.54 43.71
N SER A 447 78.13 -3.33 42.40
CA SER A 447 77.71 -2.04 41.81
C SER A 447 76.29 -1.64 42.24
N CYS A 448 76.01 -0.33 42.26
CA CYS A 448 74.73 0.19 42.75
C CYS A 448 73.55 -0.28 41.88
N SER A 449 72.44 -0.71 42.50
CA SER A 449 71.31 -1.36 41.82
C SER A 449 70.57 -0.49 40.81
N VAL A 450 70.65 0.83 40.94
CA VAL A 450 70.05 1.79 40.03
C VAL A 450 71.02 2.95 39.80
N THR A 451 70.93 3.55 38.62
CA THR A 451 71.77 4.68 38.19
C THR A 451 71.27 6.03 38.73
N CYS A 452 69.99 6.11 39.13
CA CYS A 452 69.30 7.25 39.75
C CYS A 452 68.19 6.71 40.71
N GLY A 453 67.44 7.56 41.41
CA GLY A 453 66.34 7.26 42.34
C GLY A 453 66.73 6.98 43.79
N GLY A 454 68.03 6.80 44.09
CA GLY A 454 68.46 6.14 45.32
C GLY A 454 68.49 4.63 45.12
N GLY A 455 69.69 4.10 44.91
CA GLY A 455 69.96 2.68 44.78
C GLY A 455 70.64 2.06 45.98
N LEU A 456 70.73 0.73 45.93
CA LEU A 456 71.27 -0.08 47.01
C LEU A 456 72.43 -0.91 46.48
N GLN A 457 73.58 -0.79 47.12
CA GLN A 457 74.70 -1.71 46.92
C GLN A 457 74.54 -2.87 47.88
N HIS A 458 74.85 -4.06 47.40
CA HIS A 458 74.70 -5.30 48.14
C HIS A 458 76.02 -6.06 48.21
N ARG A 459 76.27 -6.74 49.31
CA ARG A 459 77.27 -7.82 49.38
C ARG A 459 76.58 -9.05 49.93
N HIS A 460 77.04 -10.24 49.58
CA HIS A 460 76.35 -11.48 49.88
C HIS A 460 77.26 -12.49 50.58
N ARG A 461 76.71 -13.27 51.51
CA ARG A 461 77.32 -14.50 52.03
C ARG A 461 76.38 -15.64 51.68
N LEU A 462 76.94 -16.79 51.34
CA LEU A 462 76.14 -17.93 50.86
C LEU A 462 75.97 -18.96 51.98
N CYS A 463 74.74 -19.44 52.15
CA CYS A 463 74.41 -20.53 53.07
C CYS A 463 74.83 -21.87 52.44
N ASN A 464 76.13 -22.15 52.42
CA ASN A 464 76.69 -23.27 51.66
C ASN A 464 77.66 -24.18 52.44
N SER A 465 77.75 -24.04 53.77
CA SER A 465 78.66 -24.82 54.63
C SER A 465 77.95 -25.47 55.84
N PRO A 466 77.19 -26.56 55.65
CA PRO A 466 76.78 -27.16 54.38
C PRO A 466 75.54 -26.48 53.77
N ALA A 467 75.34 -26.59 52.45
CA ALA A 467 74.17 -26.03 51.77
C ALA A 467 72.90 -26.83 52.09
N PRO A 468 71.76 -26.15 52.34
CA PRO A 468 70.48 -26.84 52.47
C PRO A 468 70.14 -27.50 51.13
N LYS A 469 69.66 -28.74 51.17
CA LYS A 469 69.26 -29.49 49.98
C LYS A 469 67.91 -30.16 50.21
N TYR A 470 67.17 -30.40 49.14
CA TYR A 470 65.89 -31.13 49.17
C TYR A 470 64.79 -30.51 50.06
N GLY A 471 64.96 -29.28 50.57
CA GLY A 471 63.95 -28.51 51.32
C GLY A 471 64.18 -28.38 52.83
N GLY A 472 65.41 -28.50 53.33
CA GLY A 472 65.68 -28.23 54.75
C GLY A 472 65.86 -26.75 55.05
N LYS A 473 65.67 -26.37 56.32
CA LYS A 473 65.65 -24.99 56.80
C LYS A 473 66.94 -24.24 56.43
N GLU A 474 66.75 -23.03 55.93
CA GLU A 474 67.82 -22.09 55.59
C GLU A 474 68.54 -21.57 56.84
N CYS A 475 69.72 -21.01 56.62
CA CYS A 475 70.51 -20.35 57.65
C CYS A 475 69.79 -19.10 58.20
N LEU A 476 69.80 -18.88 59.52
CA LEU A 476 69.18 -17.70 60.15
C LEU A 476 70.16 -16.53 60.30
N GLY A 477 69.71 -15.33 59.92
CA GLY A 477 70.49 -14.07 59.84
C GLY A 477 70.61 -13.56 58.39
N ASP A 478 70.88 -12.28 58.17
CA ASP A 478 70.82 -11.74 56.79
C ASP A 478 71.95 -12.27 55.91
N SER A 479 71.59 -12.81 54.73
CA SER A 479 72.50 -13.32 53.70
C SER A 479 73.08 -12.23 52.79
N LYS A 480 72.50 -11.02 52.88
CA LYS A 480 72.85 -9.85 52.08
C LYS A 480 73.02 -8.65 53.00
N GLY A 481 74.18 -8.03 52.98
CA GLY A 481 74.35 -6.69 53.54
C GLY A 481 73.88 -5.69 52.50
N THR A 482 73.23 -4.60 52.92
CA THR A 482 72.74 -3.54 52.03
C THR A 482 73.18 -2.16 52.51
N ARG A 483 73.64 -1.29 51.59
CA ARG A 483 73.91 0.14 51.86
C ARG A 483 73.37 1.03 50.74
N LEU A 484 73.02 2.27 51.05
CA LEU A 484 72.51 3.26 50.09
C LEU A 484 73.61 3.87 49.20
N CYS A 485 73.28 4.11 47.94
CA CYS A 485 74.11 4.70 46.89
C CYS A 485 73.24 5.44 45.85
N ASN A 486 73.80 6.35 45.03
CA ASN A 486 73.13 7.04 43.90
C ASN A 486 71.75 7.68 44.18
N ALA A 487 71.64 8.61 45.14
CA ALA A 487 70.40 9.25 45.60
C ALA A 487 69.80 10.37 44.71
N GLN A 488 69.99 10.33 43.39
CA GLN A 488 69.56 11.40 42.44
C GLN A 488 68.33 10.90 41.65
N PRO A 489 67.13 11.53 41.56
CA PRO A 489 65.87 10.93 41.02
C PRO A 489 65.86 10.51 39.52
N CYS A 490 64.95 9.57 39.12
CA CYS A 490 64.82 8.98 37.76
C CYS A 490 63.57 9.45 36.96
N PRO A 491 63.51 9.28 35.61
CA PRO A 491 62.42 9.79 34.75
C PRO A 491 61.17 8.89 34.68
N VAL A 492 59.98 9.49 34.49
CA VAL A 492 58.64 8.86 34.47
C VAL A 492 58.13 8.72 33.03
N ASP A 493 57.27 7.75 32.71
CA ASP A 493 56.55 7.63 31.41
C ASP A 493 55.08 8.00 31.62
N GLY A 494 54.63 9.09 30.98
CA GLY A 494 53.35 9.75 31.23
C GLY A 494 52.10 9.13 30.59
N CYS A 495 52.21 8.26 29.58
CA CYS A 495 51.03 7.72 28.86
C CYS A 495 50.36 6.51 29.56
N LEU A 496 50.99 5.92 30.59
CA LEU A 496 50.46 4.75 31.31
C LEU A 496 49.18 5.04 32.12
N SER A 497 48.84 6.31 32.34
CA SER A 497 47.60 6.73 33.03
C SER A 497 46.39 6.90 32.10
N ASN A 498 46.50 6.54 30.81
CA ASN A 498 45.50 6.79 29.75
C ASN A 498 44.95 8.23 29.77
N PRO A 499 45.81 9.25 29.67
CA PRO A 499 45.38 10.64 29.81
C PRO A 499 44.70 11.23 28.56
N CYS A 500 44.69 10.51 27.44
CA CYS A 500 44.10 10.94 26.18
C CYS A 500 42.72 10.31 25.95
N PHE A 501 41.87 10.95 25.15
CA PHE A 501 40.52 10.49 24.83
C PHE A 501 40.53 9.10 24.16
N ALA A 502 39.51 8.27 24.41
CA ALA A 502 39.48 6.89 23.94
C ALA A 502 39.60 6.81 22.41
N GLY A 503 40.61 6.09 21.91
CA GLY A 503 40.91 5.97 20.47
C GLY A 503 41.97 6.95 19.95
N THR A 504 42.40 7.95 20.74
CA THR A 504 43.49 8.87 20.36
C THR A 504 44.87 8.30 20.67
N LYS A 505 45.86 8.68 19.86
CA LYS A 505 47.24 8.20 20.02
C LYS A 505 47.99 8.99 21.10
N CYS A 506 48.30 8.38 22.25
CA CYS A 506 49.14 9.00 23.29
C CYS A 506 50.64 8.85 22.95
N THR A 507 51.40 9.93 23.01
CA THR A 507 52.87 9.96 22.88
C THR A 507 53.51 10.44 24.18
N SER A 508 54.39 9.62 24.77
CA SER A 508 55.04 9.93 26.05
C SER A 508 56.48 10.38 25.81
N PHE A 509 56.94 11.34 26.60
CA PHE A 509 58.29 11.89 26.52
C PHE A 509 59.16 11.50 27.71
N PRO A 510 60.50 11.47 27.55
CA PRO A 510 61.42 11.03 28.60
C PRO A 510 61.43 11.87 29.88
N ASP A 511 60.79 13.05 29.88
CA ASP A 511 60.62 13.91 31.05
C ASP A 511 59.36 13.60 31.87
N GLY A 512 58.56 12.60 31.45
CA GLY A 512 57.30 12.22 32.08
C GLY A 512 56.09 13.00 31.59
N SER A 513 56.28 13.96 30.68
CA SER A 513 55.18 14.61 29.98
C SER A 513 54.63 13.70 28.87
N TRP A 514 53.39 13.94 28.47
CA TRP A 514 52.71 13.21 27.41
C TRP A 514 51.95 14.19 26.52
N LYS A 515 51.71 13.79 25.27
CA LYS A 515 50.92 14.55 24.29
C LYS A 515 49.97 13.60 23.56
N CYS A 516 48.71 14.01 23.46
CA CYS A 516 47.71 13.32 22.66
C CYS A 516 47.81 13.73 21.19
N GLY A 517 47.59 12.76 20.31
CA GLY A 517 47.38 12.98 18.89
C GLY A 517 45.99 13.54 18.61
N GLU A 518 45.62 13.57 17.34
CA GLU A 518 44.30 14.04 16.88
C GLU A 518 43.16 13.17 17.43
N CYS A 519 41.98 13.79 17.58
CA CYS A 519 40.76 13.11 17.95
C CYS A 519 40.37 12.03 16.91
N PRO A 520 39.65 10.96 17.30
CA PRO A 520 39.18 9.95 16.36
C PRO A 520 38.21 10.56 15.35
N VAL A 521 38.06 9.95 14.17
CA VAL A 521 37.13 10.41 13.12
C VAL A 521 35.70 10.49 13.69
N GLY A 522 35.03 11.63 13.47
CA GLY A 522 33.74 11.98 14.09
C GLY A 522 33.85 12.84 15.34
N TYR A 523 35.08 13.15 15.81
CA TYR A 523 35.30 14.02 16.96
C TYR A 523 36.30 15.14 16.64
N THR A 524 36.11 16.30 17.28
CA THR A 524 37.00 17.46 17.23
C THR A 524 37.51 17.82 18.63
N GLY A 525 38.72 18.37 18.72
CA GLY A 525 39.31 18.76 20.00
C GLY A 525 40.83 18.66 20.06
N ASP A 526 41.37 18.72 21.28
CA ASP A 526 42.81 18.76 21.55
C ASP A 526 43.43 17.36 21.80
N GLY A 527 42.67 16.28 21.57
CA GLY A 527 43.08 14.89 21.80
C GLY A 527 42.97 14.43 23.26
N VAL A 528 42.80 15.35 24.21
CA VAL A 528 42.49 15.06 25.62
C VAL A 528 40.98 15.16 25.83
N HIS A 529 40.39 16.25 25.35
CA HIS A 529 38.96 16.50 25.31
C HIS A 529 38.51 16.49 23.85
N CYS A 530 37.89 15.40 23.44
CA CYS A 530 37.27 15.28 22.13
C CYS A 530 35.76 15.40 22.30
N GLN A 531 35.14 16.23 21.47
CA GLN A 531 33.69 16.43 21.39
C GLN A 531 33.20 15.93 20.04
N ASP A 532 31.99 15.40 20.02
CA ASP A 532 31.35 14.93 18.79
C ASP A 532 31.23 16.07 17.77
N ILE A 533 31.46 15.77 16.49
CA ILE A 533 31.24 16.72 15.41
C ILE A 533 29.79 16.56 14.97
N ASP A 534 29.05 17.66 14.94
CA ASP A 534 27.71 17.67 14.36
C ASP A 534 27.82 17.75 12.82
N GLU A 535 27.98 16.60 12.15
CA GLU A 535 28.17 16.62 10.70
C GLU A 535 26.93 17.14 9.94
N CYS A 536 25.73 17.05 10.54
CA CYS A 536 24.50 17.59 9.99
C CYS A 536 24.49 19.13 9.95
N LYS A 537 25.17 19.79 10.88
CA LYS A 537 25.36 21.25 10.85
C LYS A 537 26.51 21.68 9.97
N GLU A 538 27.60 20.93 9.97
CA GLU A 538 28.82 21.28 9.22
C GLU A 538 28.68 20.99 7.71
N VAL A 539 27.85 20.03 7.31
CA VAL A 539 27.56 19.67 5.91
C VAL A 539 26.03 19.65 5.70
N PRO A 540 25.40 20.82 5.48
CA PRO A 540 23.94 20.93 5.42
C PRO A 540 23.29 20.31 4.16
N ASP A 541 24.10 19.89 3.18
CA ASP A 541 23.65 19.19 1.97
C ASP A 541 24.04 17.70 1.97
N ALA A 542 24.37 17.15 3.15
CA ALA A 542 24.66 15.73 3.31
C ALA A 542 23.42 14.85 3.12
N CYS A 543 22.26 15.30 3.61
CA CYS A 543 20.98 14.60 3.49
C CYS A 543 19.97 15.41 2.67
N PHE A 544 18.90 14.75 2.22
CA PHE A 544 17.85 15.40 1.44
C PHE A 544 17.14 16.47 2.27
N VAL A 545 16.75 17.56 1.61
CA VAL A 545 16.02 18.67 2.23
C VAL A 545 14.59 18.63 1.70
N LEU A 546 13.63 18.41 2.59
CA LEU A 546 12.20 18.45 2.28
C LEU A 546 11.61 19.72 2.91
N ASN A 547 10.97 20.57 2.12
CA ASN A 547 10.31 21.82 2.56
C ASN A 547 11.20 22.70 3.46
N GLY A 548 12.50 22.77 3.14
CA GLY A 548 13.49 23.55 3.89
C GLY A 548 14.02 22.91 5.18
N VAL A 549 13.57 21.69 5.53
CA VAL A 549 14.02 20.94 6.71
C VAL A 549 15.08 19.90 6.32
N HIS A 550 16.26 19.98 6.95
CA HIS A 550 17.36 19.04 6.72
C HIS A 550 17.09 17.69 7.40
N GLN A 551 16.92 16.62 6.63
CA GLN A 551 16.58 15.28 7.11
C GLN A 551 17.81 14.50 7.63
N CYS A 552 18.65 15.15 8.43
CA CYS A 552 19.90 14.60 8.97
C CYS A 552 19.84 14.48 10.49
N VAL A 553 20.25 13.32 10.99
CA VAL A 553 20.33 13.04 12.43
C VAL A 553 21.80 12.88 12.83
N ASN A 554 22.28 13.77 13.71
CA ASN A 554 23.60 13.65 14.29
C ASN A 554 23.66 12.50 15.31
N THR A 555 24.73 11.73 15.30
CA THR A 555 24.93 10.55 16.17
C THR A 555 26.29 10.62 16.87
N GLU A 556 26.43 10.04 18.06
CA GLU A 556 27.72 10.02 18.76
C GLU A 556 28.40 8.62 18.62
N PRO A 557 29.34 8.39 17.68
CA PRO A 557 29.85 9.32 16.66
C PRO A 557 29.32 9.13 15.23
N GLY A 558 29.22 10.25 14.51
CA GLY A 558 28.90 10.34 13.08
C GLY A 558 27.53 10.91 12.78
N TYR A 559 27.01 10.67 11.58
CA TYR A 559 25.67 11.08 11.20
C TYR A 559 24.92 9.96 10.48
N ASN A 560 23.60 10.07 10.48
CA ASN A 560 22.71 9.24 9.69
C ASN A 560 21.65 10.12 8.99
N CYS A 561 21.50 9.95 7.68
CA CYS A 561 20.35 10.51 6.98
C CYS A 561 19.09 9.70 7.32
N LEU A 562 17.94 10.37 7.38
CA LEU A 562 16.65 9.68 7.39
C LEU A 562 16.40 9.02 6.02
N PRO A 563 15.51 8.01 5.92
CA PRO A 563 15.10 7.49 4.62
C PRO A 563 14.51 8.62 3.76
N CYS A 564 14.52 8.44 2.43
CA CYS A 564 13.86 9.39 1.56
C CYS A 564 12.38 9.52 1.96
N PRO A 565 11.79 10.73 1.84
CA PRO A 565 10.38 10.97 2.14
C PRO A 565 9.44 10.05 1.36
N LEU A 566 8.18 9.99 1.79
CA LEU A 566 7.11 9.35 1.01
C LEU A 566 7.14 9.85 -0.43
N ARG A 567 6.86 8.97 -1.40
CA ARG A 567 6.91 9.22 -2.85
C ARG A 567 8.30 9.46 -3.45
N TYR A 568 9.37 9.44 -2.66
CA TYR A 568 10.75 9.46 -3.14
C TYR A 568 11.48 8.14 -2.82
N SER A 569 12.48 7.81 -3.63
CA SER A 569 13.34 6.64 -3.46
C SER A 569 14.80 7.05 -3.57
N GLY A 570 15.67 6.43 -2.78
CA GLY A 570 17.07 6.79 -2.77
C GLY A 570 17.87 6.01 -1.75
N GLN A 571 19.18 6.22 -1.75
CA GLN A 571 20.05 5.64 -0.74
C GLN A 571 19.87 6.36 0.60
N GLN A 572 20.19 5.69 1.70
CA GLN A 572 20.21 6.28 3.04
C GLN A 572 21.68 6.33 3.54
N PRO A 573 22.39 7.43 3.29
CA PRO A 573 23.78 7.56 3.72
C PRO A 573 23.93 7.62 5.24
N PHE A 574 24.98 6.97 5.71
CA PHE A 574 25.48 7.10 7.08
C PHE A 574 27.01 7.17 7.02
N GLY A 575 27.61 7.84 8.00
CA GLY A 575 29.06 8.04 7.99
C GLY A 575 29.60 8.57 9.29
N ARG A 576 30.92 8.66 9.39
CA ARG A 576 31.63 9.28 10.52
C ARG A 576 32.60 10.32 10.00
N GLY A 577 32.48 11.54 10.50
CA GLY A 577 33.28 12.69 10.11
C GLY A 577 32.79 13.37 8.83
N THR A 578 33.16 14.64 8.70
CA THR A 578 32.72 15.55 7.62
C THR A 578 33.15 15.10 6.23
N ASP A 579 34.30 14.44 6.09
CA ASP A 579 34.79 13.97 4.79
C ASP A 579 33.87 12.90 4.17
N GLN A 580 33.28 12.04 5.02
CA GLN A 580 32.29 11.05 4.56
C GLN A 580 30.93 11.70 4.29
N ALA A 581 30.56 12.75 5.03
CA ALA A 581 29.35 13.54 4.79
C ALA A 581 29.40 14.28 3.44
N ILE A 582 30.56 14.82 3.05
CA ILE A 582 30.74 15.51 1.77
C ILE A 582 30.72 14.51 0.59
N ALA A 583 31.28 13.31 0.79
CA ALA A 583 31.42 12.32 -0.26
C ALA A 583 30.14 11.51 -0.53
N ASN A 584 29.35 11.22 0.50
CA ASN A 584 28.19 10.34 0.43
C ASN A 584 26.88 11.12 0.64
N LYS A 585 26.55 12.01 -0.29
CA LYS A 585 25.31 12.81 -0.21
C LYS A 585 24.08 11.96 -0.55
N GLN A 586 22.99 12.21 0.16
CA GLN A 586 21.71 11.59 -0.14
C GLN A 586 21.12 12.18 -1.41
N VAL A 587 20.71 11.32 -2.33
CA VAL A 587 19.95 11.68 -3.53
C VAL A 587 18.64 10.92 -3.45
N CYS A 588 17.54 11.66 -3.34
CA CYS A 588 16.19 11.14 -3.37
C CYS A 588 15.59 11.49 -4.73
N THR A 589 15.25 10.48 -5.52
CA THR A 589 14.56 10.63 -6.79
C THR A 589 13.07 10.32 -6.61
N PRO A 590 12.17 11.08 -7.24
CA PRO A 590 10.75 10.75 -7.34
C PRO A 590 10.55 9.28 -7.70
N ARG A 591 9.70 8.60 -6.96
CA ARG A 591 9.32 7.22 -7.27
C ARG A 591 8.39 7.26 -8.48
N ASN A 592 8.59 6.35 -9.43
CA ASN A 592 7.67 6.15 -10.54
C ASN A 592 7.45 4.64 -10.70
N PRO A 593 6.33 4.10 -10.18
CA PRO A 593 6.03 2.67 -10.23
C PRO A 593 6.06 2.06 -11.64
N CYS A 594 5.78 2.87 -12.67
CA CYS A 594 5.75 2.45 -14.06
C CYS A 594 7.14 2.31 -14.68
N GLU A 595 8.10 3.14 -14.27
CA GLU A 595 9.49 3.08 -14.77
C GLU A 595 10.36 2.12 -13.95
N ASP A 596 10.17 2.07 -12.63
CA ASP A 596 10.93 1.19 -11.74
C ASP A 596 10.44 -0.27 -11.77
N GLY A 597 9.27 -0.52 -12.36
CA GLY A 597 8.66 -1.84 -12.49
C GLY A 597 8.10 -2.39 -11.18
N SER A 598 7.85 -1.55 -10.19
CA SER A 598 7.25 -1.91 -8.90
C SER A 598 5.71 -1.94 -8.93
N HIS A 599 5.09 -1.59 -10.05
CA HIS A 599 3.64 -1.69 -10.26
C HIS A 599 3.14 -3.15 -10.30
N ASP A 600 1.88 -3.36 -9.98
CA ASP A 600 1.19 -4.66 -9.96
C ASP A 600 0.15 -4.83 -11.08
N CYS A 601 0.15 -3.92 -12.07
CA CYS A 601 -0.68 -4.03 -13.26
C CYS A 601 -0.58 -5.39 -13.98
N ASN A 602 -1.67 -5.79 -14.65
CA ASN A 602 -1.69 -6.99 -15.47
C ASN A 602 -0.60 -6.93 -16.56
N LYS A 603 -0.07 -8.09 -16.96
CA LYS A 603 0.82 -8.18 -18.14
C LYS A 603 0.21 -7.58 -19.42
N ASN A 604 -1.12 -7.66 -19.54
CA ASN A 604 -1.91 -7.15 -20.64
C ASN A 604 -2.44 -5.74 -20.37
N ALA A 605 -1.93 -5.06 -19.34
CA ALA A 605 -2.22 -3.66 -19.05
C ALA A 605 -0.97 -2.79 -19.24
N ASN A 606 -1.21 -1.50 -19.42
CA ASN A 606 -0.23 -0.44 -19.33
C ASN A 606 -0.30 0.16 -17.92
N CYS A 607 0.87 0.49 -17.37
CA CYS A 607 0.98 1.32 -16.18
C CYS A 607 0.96 2.78 -16.62
N ILE A 608 0.03 3.56 -16.08
CA ILE A 608 -0.11 4.99 -16.35
C ILE A 608 0.29 5.73 -15.08
N TYR A 609 1.37 6.51 -15.17
CA TYR A 609 1.83 7.34 -14.07
C TYR A 609 0.93 8.59 -13.96
N LEU A 610 0.38 8.83 -12.77
CA LEU A 610 -0.53 9.95 -12.50
C LEU A 610 0.19 11.18 -11.94
N GLY A 611 1.44 11.03 -11.51
CA GLY A 611 2.20 12.10 -10.90
C GLY A 611 2.70 11.70 -9.51
N ILE A 612 3.61 12.52 -8.97
CA ILE A 612 4.18 12.25 -7.65
C ILE A 612 3.18 12.62 -6.56
N PHE A 613 2.44 13.71 -6.74
CA PHE A 613 1.50 14.31 -5.80
C PHE A 613 0.10 13.68 -5.83
N SER A 614 -0.19 12.78 -6.76
CA SER A 614 -1.44 12.01 -6.74
C SER A 614 -1.35 10.90 -5.71
N ASP A 615 -2.36 10.74 -4.85
CA ASP A 615 -2.43 9.69 -3.81
C ASP A 615 -2.20 8.29 -4.35
N ILE A 616 -2.71 8.04 -5.55
CA ILE A 616 -2.39 6.85 -6.31
C ILE A 616 -1.42 7.25 -7.43
N MET A 617 -0.12 6.99 -7.22
CA MET A 617 0.94 7.39 -8.17
C MET A 617 0.79 6.77 -9.57
N HIS A 618 0.04 5.67 -9.70
CA HIS A 618 -0.21 5.03 -10.98
C HIS A 618 -1.55 4.31 -11.01
N ARG A 619 -2.19 4.31 -12.17
CA ARG A 619 -3.33 3.43 -12.48
C ARG A 619 -2.94 2.42 -13.55
N CYS A 620 -3.69 1.33 -13.61
CA CYS A 620 -3.51 0.28 -14.60
C CYS A 620 -4.65 0.33 -15.60
N GLU A 621 -4.33 0.31 -16.90
CA GLU A 621 -5.33 0.29 -17.97
C GLU A 621 -5.06 -0.89 -18.91
N CYS A 622 -6.08 -1.67 -19.25
CA CYS A 622 -5.90 -2.79 -20.17
C CYS A 622 -5.46 -2.31 -21.57
N LYS A 623 -4.55 -3.04 -22.21
CA LYS A 623 -4.06 -2.72 -23.56
C LYS A 623 -5.18 -2.97 -24.59
N PRO A 624 -5.15 -2.31 -25.77
CA PRO A 624 -6.10 -2.58 -26.85
C PRO A 624 -6.25 -4.07 -27.16
N GLY A 625 -7.50 -4.53 -27.27
CA GLY A 625 -7.91 -5.93 -27.40
C GLY A 625 -8.02 -6.68 -26.07
N TYR A 626 -8.02 -5.95 -24.96
CA TYR A 626 -8.32 -6.45 -23.64
C TYR A 626 -9.15 -5.43 -22.84
N ALA A 627 -10.07 -5.93 -22.01
CA ALA A 627 -10.91 -5.14 -21.12
C ALA A 627 -10.81 -5.63 -19.68
N GLY A 628 -11.05 -4.75 -18.71
CA GLY A 628 -10.90 -5.06 -17.28
C GLY A 628 -10.53 -3.86 -16.42
N ASN A 629 -10.28 -4.10 -15.15
CA ASN A 629 -9.86 -3.07 -14.19
C ASN A 629 -8.34 -2.79 -14.20
N GLY A 630 -7.63 -3.18 -15.27
CA GLY A 630 -6.18 -3.03 -15.40
C GLY A 630 -5.32 -4.02 -14.60
N TYR A 631 -5.77 -4.47 -13.43
CA TYR A 631 -5.13 -5.54 -12.66
C TYR A 631 -5.51 -6.92 -13.20
N ILE A 632 -6.76 -7.06 -13.63
CA ILE A 632 -7.32 -8.23 -14.29
C ILE A 632 -7.81 -7.77 -15.66
N CYS A 633 -7.20 -8.29 -16.72
CA CYS A 633 -7.62 -8.01 -18.10
C CYS A 633 -8.05 -9.30 -18.81
N GLY A 634 -9.25 -9.28 -19.39
CA GLY A 634 -9.84 -10.30 -20.26
C GLY A 634 -9.69 -9.94 -21.73
N GLU A 635 -10.04 -10.88 -22.62
CA GLU A 635 -10.13 -10.60 -24.06
C GLU A 635 -11.32 -9.67 -24.32
N ASP A 636 -11.14 -8.78 -25.28
CA ASP A 636 -12.11 -7.82 -25.80
C ASP A 636 -11.92 -7.84 -27.34
N SER A 637 -12.93 -8.32 -28.08
CA SER A 637 -12.82 -8.62 -29.52
C SER A 637 -13.12 -7.43 -30.41
N ASP A 638 -14.08 -6.61 -30.01
CA ASP A 638 -14.63 -5.48 -30.75
C ASP A 638 -14.18 -4.13 -30.18
N LEU A 639 -13.36 -4.14 -29.12
CA LEU A 639 -12.60 -3.00 -28.60
C LEU A 639 -13.46 -1.94 -27.93
N ASP A 640 -14.64 -2.29 -27.44
CA ASP A 640 -15.56 -1.35 -26.82
C ASP A 640 -15.34 -1.20 -25.29
N GLY A 641 -14.34 -1.90 -24.75
CA GLY A 641 -13.98 -1.87 -23.35
C GLY A 641 -14.74 -2.87 -22.49
N TRP A 642 -15.56 -3.75 -23.04
CA TRP A 642 -16.21 -4.84 -22.31
C TRP A 642 -15.62 -6.20 -22.68
N PRO A 643 -15.31 -7.07 -21.69
CA PRO A 643 -14.69 -8.36 -21.97
C PRO A 643 -15.73 -9.36 -22.47
N ASN A 644 -15.34 -10.27 -23.38
CA ASN A 644 -16.22 -11.30 -23.95
C ASN A 644 -16.81 -12.29 -22.92
N ARG A 645 -16.37 -12.22 -21.65
CA ARG A 645 -16.78 -13.07 -20.53
C ARG A 645 -16.60 -12.34 -19.21
N ASP A 646 -17.38 -12.74 -18.21
CA ASP A 646 -17.20 -12.26 -16.84
C ASP A 646 -15.79 -12.53 -16.33
N LEU A 647 -15.20 -11.50 -15.73
CA LEU A 647 -13.90 -11.53 -15.07
C LEU A 647 -14.05 -11.65 -13.55
N HIS A 648 -12.98 -12.03 -12.86
CA HIS A 648 -13.02 -12.17 -11.41
C HIS A 648 -13.13 -10.83 -10.66
N CYS A 649 -12.97 -9.70 -11.34
CA CYS A 649 -13.15 -8.36 -10.77
C CYS A 649 -14.61 -7.90 -10.67
N VAL A 650 -15.59 -8.69 -11.15
CA VAL A 650 -17.02 -8.30 -11.15
C VAL A 650 -17.58 -7.96 -9.76
N GLU A 651 -17.04 -8.55 -8.68
CA GLU A 651 -17.52 -8.26 -7.31
C GLU A 651 -17.02 -6.90 -6.78
N ASN A 652 -15.92 -6.36 -7.32
CA ASN A 652 -15.19 -5.20 -6.77
C ASN A 652 -15.01 -4.03 -7.76
N ALA A 653 -15.42 -4.18 -9.03
CA ALA A 653 -15.21 -3.17 -10.06
C ALA A 653 -16.53 -2.72 -10.68
N THR A 654 -16.67 -1.41 -10.89
CA THR A 654 -17.89 -0.76 -11.40
C THR A 654 -18.11 -1.04 -12.89
N TYR A 655 -17.04 -1.04 -13.70
CA TYR A 655 -17.07 -1.15 -15.17
C TYR A 655 -16.06 -2.18 -15.70
N HIS A 656 -16.21 -2.59 -16.97
CA HIS A 656 -15.23 -3.37 -17.75
C HIS A 656 -14.91 -4.79 -17.26
N CYS A 657 -15.65 -5.33 -16.29
CA CYS A 657 -15.41 -6.68 -15.76
C CYS A 657 -16.53 -7.68 -16.07
N LYS A 658 -17.72 -7.20 -16.47
CA LYS A 658 -18.86 -8.05 -16.83
C LYS A 658 -18.76 -8.48 -18.29
N LYS A 659 -19.37 -9.61 -18.60
CA LYS A 659 -19.52 -10.08 -19.98
C LYS A 659 -20.24 -9.03 -20.83
N ASP A 660 -19.63 -8.73 -21.96
CA ASP A 660 -20.22 -8.02 -23.08
C ASP A 660 -21.53 -8.68 -23.60
N ASN A 661 -22.53 -7.85 -23.84
CA ASN A 661 -23.87 -8.24 -24.29
C ASN A 661 -24.00 -8.23 -25.82
N CYS A 662 -23.06 -7.63 -26.56
CA CYS A 662 -22.89 -7.73 -28.02
C CYS A 662 -21.43 -8.00 -28.46
N PRO A 663 -20.84 -9.18 -28.16
CA PRO A 663 -19.40 -9.46 -28.28
C PRO A 663 -18.66 -9.24 -29.61
N ASP A 664 -19.40 -8.99 -30.69
CA ASP A 664 -18.87 -8.83 -32.05
C ASP A 664 -19.26 -7.46 -32.66
N LEU A 665 -19.92 -6.57 -31.90
CA LEU A 665 -20.40 -5.27 -32.35
C LEU A 665 -20.18 -4.23 -31.23
N PRO A 666 -19.33 -3.21 -31.44
CA PRO A 666 -19.03 -2.25 -30.39
C PRO A 666 -20.28 -1.52 -29.89
N ASN A 667 -20.54 -1.65 -28.59
CA ASN A 667 -21.65 -0.98 -27.91
C ASN A 667 -21.24 -0.65 -26.47
N SER A 668 -20.20 0.17 -26.34
CA SER A 668 -19.52 0.47 -25.08
C SER A 668 -20.41 0.96 -23.93
N GLY A 669 -21.63 1.44 -24.22
CA GLY A 669 -22.62 1.82 -23.21
C GLY A 669 -23.37 0.64 -22.59
N GLN A 670 -23.33 -0.54 -23.23
CA GLN A 670 -23.97 -1.78 -22.81
C GLN A 670 -25.46 -1.62 -22.54
N GLU A 671 -26.12 -0.69 -23.24
CA GLU A 671 -27.57 -0.53 -23.15
C GLU A 671 -28.26 -1.87 -23.49
N ASP A 672 -29.26 -2.21 -22.66
CA ASP A 672 -30.00 -3.48 -22.63
C ASP A 672 -31.33 -3.14 -21.96
N TYR A 673 -32.26 -2.63 -22.77
CA TYR A 673 -33.46 -1.96 -22.31
C TYR A 673 -34.42 -2.95 -21.63
N ASP A 674 -34.68 -4.09 -22.25
CA ASP A 674 -35.57 -5.14 -21.74
C ASP A 674 -34.91 -6.09 -20.71
N LYS A 675 -33.57 -6.07 -20.60
CA LYS A 675 -32.75 -6.84 -19.66
C LYS A 675 -32.78 -8.34 -19.92
N ASP A 676 -32.88 -8.75 -21.17
CA ASP A 676 -32.79 -10.15 -21.57
C ASP A 676 -31.33 -10.67 -21.62
N GLY A 677 -30.36 -9.74 -21.61
CA GLY A 677 -28.93 -10.00 -21.62
C GLY A 677 -28.27 -9.93 -23.01
N THR A 678 -29.05 -9.62 -24.04
CA THR A 678 -28.62 -9.14 -25.36
C THR A 678 -28.64 -7.61 -25.31
N GLY A 679 -27.65 -6.94 -25.90
CA GLY A 679 -27.62 -5.48 -25.87
C GLY A 679 -28.41 -4.87 -27.03
N ASP A 680 -28.94 -3.66 -26.84
CA ASP A 680 -29.77 -2.93 -27.82
C ASP A 680 -29.07 -2.76 -29.19
N ALA A 681 -27.73 -2.80 -29.21
CA ALA A 681 -26.99 -2.68 -30.47
C ALA A 681 -27.12 -3.92 -31.37
N CYS A 682 -27.35 -5.10 -30.79
CA CYS A 682 -27.38 -6.39 -31.48
C CYS A 682 -28.64 -7.21 -31.19
N ASP A 683 -29.60 -6.64 -30.47
CA ASP A 683 -30.95 -7.18 -30.41
C ASP A 683 -31.71 -6.87 -31.72
N SER A 684 -32.85 -7.51 -31.87
CA SER A 684 -33.76 -7.34 -33.00
C SER A 684 -35.16 -6.90 -32.58
N ASP A 685 -35.38 -6.74 -31.28
CA ASP A 685 -36.62 -6.38 -30.59
C ASP A 685 -36.23 -5.85 -29.19
N ASP A 686 -35.73 -4.60 -29.13
CA ASP A 686 -35.07 -3.99 -27.96
C ASP A 686 -35.97 -3.87 -26.71
N ASP A 687 -37.29 -3.93 -26.88
CA ASP A 687 -38.27 -3.85 -25.79
C ASP A 687 -39.12 -5.13 -25.59
N ASN A 688 -38.83 -6.17 -26.38
CA ASN A 688 -39.44 -7.49 -26.36
C ASN A 688 -40.98 -7.46 -26.50
N ASP A 689 -41.52 -6.53 -27.29
CA ASP A 689 -42.95 -6.37 -27.52
C ASP A 689 -43.52 -7.29 -28.62
N GLY A 690 -42.62 -7.89 -29.41
CA GLY A 690 -42.91 -8.81 -30.50
C GLY A 690 -42.97 -8.15 -31.89
N ILE A 691 -42.65 -6.86 -32.00
CA ILE A 691 -42.43 -6.13 -33.24
C ILE A 691 -40.92 -5.87 -33.40
N PRO A 692 -40.28 -6.29 -34.50
CA PRO A 692 -38.86 -6.02 -34.69
C PRO A 692 -38.56 -4.52 -34.88
N ASP A 693 -37.42 -4.04 -34.38
CA ASP A 693 -37.07 -2.60 -34.31
C ASP A 693 -37.21 -1.86 -35.64
N GLU A 694 -36.80 -2.48 -36.77
CA GLU A 694 -36.92 -1.87 -38.11
C GLU A 694 -38.37 -1.54 -38.51
N GLY A 695 -39.35 -2.19 -37.88
CA GLY A 695 -40.78 -1.98 -38.09
C GLY A 695 -41.51 -1.44 -36.87
N ASP A 696 -40.80 -1.12 -35.81
CA ASP A 696 -41.32 -0.59 -34.55
C ASP A 696 -41.24 0.94 -34.54
N ASN A 697 -42.36 1.61 -34.25
CA ASN A 697 -42.39 3.07 -34.09
C ASN A 697 -42.05 3.55 -32.66
N CYS A 698 -41.82 2.65 -31.72
CA CYS A 698 -41.23 2.89 -30.40
C CYS A 698 -40.28 1.76 -29.98
N PRO A 699 -39.09 1.62 -30.61
CA PRO A 699 -38.19 0.48 -30.38
C PRO A 699 -37.80 0.24 -28.91
N PHE A 700 -37.82 1.29 -28.09
CA PHE A 700 -37.45 1.20 -26.67
C PHE A 700 -38.66 1.27 -25.73
N ILE A 701 -39.92 1.20 -26.19
CA ILE A 701 -41.08 1.35 -25.31
C ILE A 701 -42.19 0.40 -25.75
N PHE A 702 -42.37 -0.67 -24.95
CA PHE A 702 -43.34 -1.73 -25.20
C PHE A 702 -44.71 -1.18 -25.65
N ASN A 703 -45.00 -1.29 -26.94
CA ASN A 703 -46.21 -0.75 -27.55
C ASN A 703 -46.78 -1.65 -28.69
N PRO A 704 -47.20 -2.91 -28.43
CA PRO A 704 -47.59 -3.85 -29.51
C PRO A 704 -48.77 -3.43 -30.39
N GLY A 705 -49.47 -2.36 -30.00
CA GLY A 705 -50.55 -1.74 -30.77
C GLY A 705 -50.08 -0.78 -31.87
N GLN A 706 -48.83 -0.31 -31.83
CA GLN A 706 -48.21 0.59 -32.83
C GLN A 706 -49.13 1.77 -33.17
N TYR A 707 -49.72 2.39 -32.15
CA TYR A 707 -50.58 3.57 -32.32
C TYR A 707 -49.72 4.80 -32.59
N ASP A 708 -50.13 5.60 -33.56
CA ASP A 708 -49.43 6.81 -34.02
C ASP A 708 -50.50 7.76 -34.59
N ASN A 709 -50.81 8.82 -33.85
CA ASN A 709 -51.92 9.74 -34.17
C ASN A 709 -51.61 10.71 -35.31
N ASP A 710 -50.42 11.29 -35.32
CA ASP A 710 -50.03 12.37 -36.24
C ASP A 710 -49.21 11.89 -37.44
N ARG A 711 -48.75 10.64 -37.41
CA ARG A 711 -48.06 9.90 -38.48
C ARG A 711 -46.68 10.41 -38.79
N ASP A 712 -45.94 10.77 -37.76
CA ASP A 712 -44.56 11.20 -37.87
C ASP A 712 -43.55 10.02 -37.83
N GLN A 713 -44.06 8.79 -37.59
CA GLN A 713 -43.34 7.52 -37.43
C GLN A 713 -42.80 7.26 -36.02
N VAL A 714 -43.16 8.10 -35.04
CA VAL A 714 -42.96 7.87 -33.62
C VAL A 714 -44.31 7.47 -33.00
N GLY A 715 -44.34 6.39 -32.23
CA GLY A 715 -45.59 5.90 -31.66
C GLY A 715 -46.05 6.70 -30.44
N ASP A 716 -47.37 6.77 -30.22
CA ASP A 716 -48.02 7.50 -29.11
C ASP A 716 -47.44 7.18 -27.71
N SER A 717 -46.75 6.05 -27.55
CA SER A 717 -46.19 5.59 -26.26
C SER A 717 -44.80 6.15 -25.95
N CYS A 718 -44.05 6.54 -26.98
CA CYS A 718 -42.72 7.13 -26.89
C CYS A 718 -42.66 8.55 -27.47
N ASP A 719 -43.75 9.03 -28.06
CA ASP A 719 -43.86 10.37 -28.61
C ASP A 719 -44.01 11.43 -27.51
N ASN A 720 -43.07 12.36 -27.46
CA ASN A 720 -43.07 13.52 -26.55
C ASN A 720 -43.98 14.67 -27.03
N CYS A 721 -44.52 14.60 -28.25
CA CYS A 721 -45.59 15.44 -28.76
C CYS A 721 -46.67 14.63 -29.53
N PRO A 722 -47.51 13.82 -28.85
CA PRO A 722 -48.45 12.83 -29.44
C PRO A 722 -49.48 13.30 -30.48
N TYR A 723 -49.53 14.59 -30.79
CA TYR A 723 -50.48 15.21 -31.70
C TYR A 723 -49.84 16.15 -32.73
N ASP A 724 -48.54 16.42 -32.62
CA ASP A 724 -47.82 17.43 -33.42
C ASP A 724 -46.52 16.81 -33.96
N SER A 725 -46.55 16.43 -35.24
CA SER A 725 -45.47 15.68 -35.90
C SER A 725 -44.07 16.25 -35.67
N ASN A 726 -43.20 15.46 -35.05
CA ASN A 726 -41.83 15.79 -34.70
C ASN A 726 -40.94 14.53 -34.66
N PRO A 727 -40.58 13.95 -35.83
CA PRO A 727 -39.83 12.69 -35.89
C PRO A 727 -38.49 12.67 -35.14
N GLU A 728 -37.85 13.84 -34.98
CA GLU A 728 -36.57 14.00 -34.28
C GLU A 728 -36.71 14.03 -32.75
N GLN A 729 -37.95 14.14 -32.24
CA GLN A 729 -38.28 14.11 -30.81
C GLN A 729 -37.44 15.06 -29.95
N THR A 730 -37.04 16.21 -30.52
CA THR A 730 -36.21 17.21 -29.84
C THR A 730 -36.95 17.77 -28.62
N ASP A 731 -36.25 17.83 -27.50
CA ASP A 731 -36.73 18.31 -26.19
C ASP A 731 -35.56 19.08 -25.55
N THR A 732 -35.56 20.40 -25.73
CA THR A 732 -34.43 21.28 -25.40
C THR A 732 -34.13 21.30 -23.89
N ASP A 733 -35.15 21.29 -23.02
CA ASP A 733 -34.99 21.29 -21.56
C ASP A 733 -35.06 19.90 -20.90
N ASN A 734 -35.29 18.85 -21.71
CA ASN A 734 -35.38 17.44 -21.29
C ASN A 734 -36.46 17.19 -20.25
N ASN A 735 -37.59 17.91 -20.33
CA ASN A 735 -38.69 17.77 -19.37
C ASN A 735 -39.70 16.66 -19.76
N GLY A 736 -39.57 16.08 -20.96
CA GLY A 736 -40.43 15.06 -21.54
C GLY A 736 -41.56 15.58 -22.43
N GLU A 737 -41.66 16.89 -22.66
CA GLU A 737 -42.54 17.56 -23.64
C GLU A 737 -41.66 18.09 -24.78
N GLY A 738 -41.90 17.63 -26.01
CA GLY A 738 -41.05 18.01 -27.14
C GLY A 738 -41.23 19.47 -27.58
N ASP A 739 -40.21 20.00 -28.24
CA ASP A 739 -40.16 21.39 -28.73
C ASP A 739 -41.33 21.73 -29.68
N ALA A 740 -41.87 20.73 -30.40
CA ALA A 740 -42.94 20.91 -31.37
C ALA A 740 -44.28 21.31 -30.76
N CYS A 741 -44.53 20.89 -29.52
CA CYS A 741 -45.77 21.15 -28.78
C CYS A 741 -45.57 22.06 -27.56
N ALA A 742 -44.32 22.26 -27.12
CA ALA A 742 -43.96 23.18 -26.06
C ALA A 742 -44.12 24.66 -26.46
N ILE A 743 -44.59 25.47 -25.51
CA ILE A 743 -44.78 26.93 -25.68
C ILE A 743 -43.60 27.76 -25.12
N ASP A 744 -42.69 27.09 -24.45
CA ASP A 744 -41.51 27.53 -23.71
C ASP A 744 -40.58 26.31 -23.74
N ILE A 745 -39.68 26.25 -24.72
CA ILE A 745 -38.91 25.04 -25.06
C ILE A 745 -37.66 24.86 -24.20
N ASP A 746 -37.09 25.95 -23.67
CA ASP A 746 -35.90 25.92 -22.81
C ASP A 746 -36.25 26.00 -21.31
N GLY A 747 -37.54 26.16 -20.98
CA GLY A 747 -38.08 26.02 -19.64
C GLY A 747 -37.74 27.18 -18.71
N ASP A 748 -37.39 28.34 -19.27
CA ASP A 748 -36.95 29.51 -18.50
C ASP A 748 -38.11 30.37 -17.96
N GLY A 749 -39.34 30.07 -18.41
CA GLY A 749 -40.57 30.77 -18.03
C GLY A 749 -40.93 31.94 -18.93
N ILE A 750 -40.14 32.21 -19.97
CA ILE A 750 -40.43 33.13 -21.07
C ILE A 750 -40.98 32.30 -22.24
N LEU A 751 -42.01 32.83 -22.92
CA LEU A 751 -42.62 32.08 -24.02
C LEU A 751 -41.78 32.27 -25.29
N ASN A 752 -41.66 31.23 -26.13
CA ASN A 752 -40.87 31.23 -27.38
C ASN A 752 -41.01 32.51 -28.22
N GLU A 753 -42.23 33.06 -28.36
CA GLU A 753 -42.50 34.27 -29.17
C GLU A 753 -41.95 35.59 -28.56
N LYS A 754 -41.61 35.56 -27.27
CA LYS A 754 -41.10 36.71 -26.50
C LYS A 754 -39.67 36.51 -26.04
N ASP A 755 -39.14 35.33 -26.26
CA ASP A 755 -37.82 34.94 -25.86
C ASP A 755 -36.79 35.43 -26.87
N ASN A 756 -35.76 36.12 -26.41
CA ASN A 756 -34.62 36.50 -27.24
C ASN A 756 -33.54 35.40 -27.34
N CYS A 757 -33.66 34.32 -26.58
CA CYS A 757 -32.89 33.08 -26.70
C CYS A 757 -33.78 31.84 -26.54
N PRO A 758 -34.66 31.53 -27.51
CA PRO A 758 -35.66 30.46 -27.33
C PRO A 758 -35.10 29.08 -26.99
N TYR A 759 -33.84 28.78 -27.31
CA TYR A 759 -33.22 27.47 -27.07
C TYR A 759 -32.20 27.48 -25.91
N VAL A 760 -32.00 28.62 -25.23
CA VAL A 760 -30.97 28.78 -24.21
C VAL A 760 -31.54 29.53 -23.01
N TYR A 761 -31.70 28.79 -21.92
CA TYR A 761 -32.24 29.29 -20.65
C TYR A 761 -31.64 30.64 -20.24
N ASN A 762 -32.44 31.72 -20.27
CA ASN A 762 -31.98 33.06 -19.94
C ASN A 762 -33.07 33.98 -19.37
N THR A 763 -33.52 33.67 -18.14
CA THR A 763 -34.60 34.41 -17.46
C THR A 763 -34.42 35.93 -17.30
N ASP A 764 -33.19 36.45 -17.43
CA ASP A 764 -32.91 37.89 -17.34
C ASP A 764 -33.13 38.63 -18.67
N GLN A 765 -33.25 37.89 -19.78
CA GLN A 765 -33.50 38.38 -21.15
C GLN A 765 -32.60 39.57 -21.50
N ARG A 766 -31.34 39.50 -21.05
CA ARG A 766 -30.36 40.54 -21.35
C ARG A 766 -30.03 40.51 -22.84
N ASP A 767 -29.97 41.70 -23.41
CA ASP A 767 -29.63 41.97 -24.81
C ASP A 767 -28.82 43.27 -24.80
N SER A 768 -27.50 43.12 -24.76
CA SER A 768 -26.54 44.18 -24.48
C SER A 768 -26.38 45.16 -25.65
N ASP A 769 -26.51 44.69 -26.89
CA ASP A 769 -26.34 45.51 -28.09
C ASP A 769 -27.67 45.88 -28.80
N GLY A 770 -28.78 45.25 -28.39
CA GLY A 770 -30.14 45.55 -28.82
C GLY A 770 -30.48 45.00 -30.20
N ASP A 771 -29.85 43.90 -30.63
CA ASP A 771 -30.06 43.30 -31.95
C ASP A 771 -31.24 42.33 -32.00
N GLY A 772 -31.77 41.94 -30.83
CA GLY A 772 -32.90 41.05 -30.66
C GLY A 772 -32.53 39.59 -30.36
N VAL A 773 -31.24 39.27 -30.26
CA VAL A 773 -30.69 38.01 -29.76
C VAL A 773 -30.14 38.26 -28.35
N GLY A 774 -30.44 37.39 -27.39
CA GLY A 774 -30.00 37.60 -26.01
C GLY A 774 -28.54 37.23 -25.78
N ASP A 775 -27.88 37.86 -24.82
CA ASP A 775 -26.44 37.69 -24.53
C ASP A 775 -26.00 36.23 -24.34
N HIS A 776 -26.91 35.35 -23.90
CA HIS A 776 -26.64 33.93 -23.64
C HIS A 776 -26.56 33.06 -24.90
N CYS A 777 -27.18 33.50 -26.00
CA CYS A 777 -27.22 32.80 -27.28
C CYS A 777 -26.69 33.66 -28.44
N ASP A 778 -26.19 34.85 -28.14
CA ASP A 778 -25.60 35.76 -29.09
C ASP A 778 -24.11 35.43 -29.28
N ASN A 779 -23.72 35.10 -30.52
CA ASN A 779 -22.33 34.85 -30.89
C ASN A 779 -21.50 36.13 -31.08
N CYS A 780 -22.10 37.31 -30.95
CA CYS A 780 -21.43 38.60 -30.83
C CYS A 780 -22.14 39.54 -29.82
N PRO A 781 -22.12 39.24 -28.49
CA PRO A 781 -22.91 39.94 -27.45
C PRO A 781 -22.76 41.47 -27.33
N LEU A 782 -21.80 42.05 -28.06
CA LEU A 782 -21.44 43.47 -28.02
C LEU A 782 -21.58 44.17 -29.39
N GLU A 783 -21.92 43.46 -30.47
CA GLU A 783 -21.90 43.95 -31.85
C GLU A 783 -23.09 43.47 -32.69
N HIS A 784 -24.11 44.33 -32.81
CA HIS A 784 -25.41 44.03 -33.41
C HIS A 784 -25.38 43.18 -34.71
N ASN A 785 -25.85 41.93 -34.62
CA ASN A 785 -25.85 40.92 -35.67
C ASN A 785 -27.06 39.93 -35.59
N PRO A 786 -28.30 40.39 -35.88
CA PRO A 786 -29.51 39.59 -35.66
C PRO A 786 -29.59 38.30 -36.51
N ASP A 787 -28.74 38.16 -37.51
CA ASP A 787 -28.64 36.99 -38.39
C ASP A 787 -27.71 35.91 -37.84
N GLN A 788 -26.90 36.20 -36.81
CA GLN A 788 -26.03 35.25 -36.08
C GLN A 788 -25.15 34.41 -37.02
N ILE A 789 -24.80 34.97 -38.19
CA ILE A 789 -24.00 34.26 -39.20
C ILE A 789 -22.60 34.04 -38.65
N ASP A 790 -22.18 32.78 -38.66
CA ASP A 790 -20.84 32.31 -38.34
C ASP A 790 -20.35 31.49 -39.55
N SER A 791 -19.53 32.13 -40.40
CA SER A 791 -19.12 31.59 -41.70
C SER A 791 -18.06 30.49 -41.59
N ASP A 792 -17.28 30.46 -40.50
CA ASP A 792 -16.23 29.47 -40.31
C ASP A 792 -16.43 28.60 -39.06
N SER A 793 -17.57 28.69 -38.38
CA SER A 793 -18.04 27.75 -37.35
C SER A 793 -17.15 27.70 -36.10
N ASP A 794 -16.58 28.82 -35.69
CA ASP A 794 -15.77 28.94 -34.45
C ASP A 794 -16.58 29.41 -33.24
N ASN A 795 -17.90 29.60 -33.39
CA ASN A 795 -18.84 30.16 -32.41
C ASN A 795 -18.69 31.68 -32.18
N ILE A 796 -17.94 32.38 -33.02
CA ILE A 796 -17.79 33.83 -33.02
C ILE A 796 -18.45 34.37 -34.29
N GLY A 797 -19.46 35.22 -34.15
CA GLY A 797 -20.19 35.72 -35.32
C GLY A 797 -19.34 36.59 -36.24
N ASP A 798 -19.64 36.59 -37.55
CA ASP A 798 -18.92 37.33 -38.60
C ASP A 798 -18.72 38.84 -38.32
N LYS A 799 -19.53 39.44 -37.42
CA LYS A 799 -19.40 40.86 -37.06
C LYS A 799 -18.27 41.13 -36.08
N CYS A 800 -18.05 40.23 -35.14
CA CYS A 800 -17.05 40.36 -34.10
C CYS A 800 -15.82 39.48 -34.35
N ASP A 801 -15.93 38.51 -35.25
CA ASP A 801 -14.82 37.73 -35.75
C ASP A 801 -13.87 38.61 -36.58
N ASN A 802 -12.63 38.69 -36.10
CA ASN A 802 -11.55 39.38 -36.80
C ASN A 802 -10.39 38.44 -37.19
N ASN A 803 -10.48 37.16 -36.82
CA ASN A 803 -9.48 36.12 -37.06
C ASN A 803 -8.06 36.47 -36.58
N GLN A 804 -7.90 37.47 -35.70
CA GLN A 804 -6.60 37.83 -35.15
C GLN A 804 -6.37 37.04 -33.88
N ASP A 805 -5.70 35.91 -34.04
CA ASP A 805 -5.20 35.04 -32.99
C ASP A 805 -3.68 34.97 -33.18
N ILE A 806 -2.91 35.58 -32.28
CA ILE A 806 -1.45 35.75 -32.45
C ILE A 806 -0.65 34.54 -31.96
N ASP A 807 -1.21 33.75 -31.04
CA ASP A 807 -0.53 32.61 -30.44
C ASP A 807 -1.10 31.25 -30.92
N GLU A 808 -2.11 31.32 -31.78
CA GLU A 808 -2.69 30.26 -32.60
C GLU A 808 -3.40 29.19 -31.77
N ASP A 809 -3.98 29.55 -30.63
CA ASP A 809 -4.67 28.63 -29.72
C ASP A 809 -6.16 28.42 -30.06
N GLY A 810 -6.75 29.31 -30.86
CA GLY A 810 -8.13 29.26 -31.32
C GLY A 810 -9.00 30.41 -30.81
N HIS A 811 -8.52 31.19 -29.85
CA HIS A 811 -9.24 32.34 -29.31
C HIS A 811 -8.65 33.64 -29.87
N GLN A 812 -9.52 34.50 -30.40
CA GLN A 812 -9.06 35.78 -30.94
C GLN A 812 -8.56 36.72 -29.82
N ASN A 813 -7.56 37.56 -30.11
CA ASN A 813 -6.84 38.40 -29.14
C ASN A 813 -7.73 39.23 -28.19
N ASN A 814 -8.94 39.60 -28.60
CA ASN A 814 -9.89 40.41 -27.84
C ASN A 814 -10.85 39.60 -26.96
N LEU A 815 -10.87 38.27 -27.11
CA LEU A 815 -11.64 37.32 -26.33
C LEU A 815 -10.76 36.33 -25.55
N ASP A 816 -9.45 36.32 -25.83
CA ASP A 816 -8.46 35.50 -25.15
C ASP A 816 -8.05 36.11 -23.79
N ASN A 817 -8.15 35.33 -22.73
CA ASN A 817 -7.72 35.71 -21.38
C ASN A 817 -6.19 35.64 -21.17
N CYS A 818 -5.44 35.09 -22.14
CA CYS A 818 -3.98 35.13 -22.24
C CYS A 818 -3.47 35.38 -23.67
N PRO A 819 -3.68 36.57 -24.27
CA PRO A 819 -3.44 36.90 -25.70
C PRO A 819 -2.06 36.65 -26.33
N TYR A 820 -1.08 36.14 -25.59
CA TYR A 820 0.28 35.90 -26.06
C TYR A 820 0.85 34.55 -25.61
N ILE A 821 0.08 33.74 -24.88
CA ILE A 821 0.50 32.46 -24.32
C ILE A 821 -0.61 31.45 -24.62
N PRO A 822 -0.37 30.45 -25.49
CA PRO A 822 -1.42 29.54 -25.91
C PRO A 822 -2.08 28.79 -24.75
N ASN A 823 -3.40 28.93 -24.64
CA ASN A 823 -4.25 28.29 -23.65
C ASN A 823 -5.65 28.09 -24.22
N ALA A 824 -5.75 27.24 -25.25
CA ALA A 824 -6.99 26.94 -25.96
C ALA A 824 -8.18 26.56 -25.06
N ASN A 825 -7.95 26.06 -23.84
CA ASN A 825 -8.98 25.74 -22.86
C ASN A 825 -9.50 26.92 -22.03
N GLN A 826 -8.84 28.09 -22.13
CA GLN A 826 -9.19 29.37 -21.49
C GLN A 826 -9.50 29.26 -19.99
N VAL A 827 -8.89 28.30 -19.30
CA VAL A 827 -9.15 28.08 -17.87
C VAL A 827 -8.65 29.27 -17.05
N ASP A 828 -9.48 29.67 -16.09
CA ASP A 828 -9.35 30.80 -15.18
C ASP A 828 -10.01 30.37 -13.85
N HIS A 829 -9.25 29.70 -12.97
CA HIS A 829 -9.78 29.04 -11.76
C HIS A 829 -10.37 30.04 -10.76
N ASP A 830 -9.72 31.18 -10.56
CA ASP A 830 -10.17 32.22 -9.63
C ASP A 830 -11.19 33.21 -10.23
N LYS A 831 -11.35 33.21 -11.56
CA LYS A 831 -12.30 34.03 -12.32
C LYS A 831 -12.01 35.52 -12.23
N ASP A 832 -10.73 35.90 -12.17
CA ASP A 832 -10.31 37.30 -12.16
C ASP A 832 -10.21 37.92 -13.57
N GLY A 833 -10.34 37.09 -14.61
CA GLY A 833 -10.29 37.47 -16.02
C GLY A 833 -8.91 37.30 -16.67
N LYS A 834 -7.95 36.71 -15.96
CA LYS A 834 -6.63 36.34 -16.49
C LYS A 834 -6.50 34.82 -16.43
N GLY A 835 -6.18 34.19 -17.57
CA GLY A 835 -6.12 32.73 -17.62
C GLY A 835 -4.92 32.16 -16.88
N ASP A 836 -5.04 30.95 -16.34
CA ASP A 836 -4.00 30.29 -15.53
C ASP A 836 -2.65 30.23 -16.26
N ALA A 837 -2.67 30.02 -17.59
CA ALA A 837 -1.44 29.90 -18.38
C ALA A 837 -0.56 31.15 -18.35
N CYS A 838 -1.16 32.32 -18.08
CA CYS A 838 -0.47 33.59 -17.91
C CYS A 838 -0.65 34.19 -16.52
N ASP A 839 -1.34 33.50 -15.60
CA ASP A 839 -1.37 33.81 -14.19
C ASP A 839 -0.13 33.30 -13.44
N HIS A 840 0.07 33.83 -12.25
CA HIS A 840 1.13 33.49 -11.31
C HIS A 840 0.56 33.14 -9.93
N ASP A 841 -0.76 33.11 -9.79
CA ASP A 841 -1.56 32.92 -8.58
C ASP A 841 -2.97 32.46 -9.00
N ASP A 842 -3.08 31.23 -9.51
CA ASP A 842 -4.28 30.68 -10.19
C ASP A 842 -5.55 30.61 -9.32
N ASP A 843 -5.41 30.60 -7.99
CA ASP A 843 -6.52 30.56 -7.02
C ASP A 843 -6.67 31.84 -6.18
N ASN A 844 -5.84 32.85 -6.46
CA ASN A 844 -5.80 34.16 -5.81
C ASN A 844 -5.70 34.10 -4.27
N ASP A 845 -5.02 33.09 -3.72
CA ASP A 845 -4.82 32.93 -2.28
C ASP A 845 -3.66 33.77 -1.71
N GLY A 846 -2.80 34.29 -2.60
CA GLY A 846 -1.64 35.11 -2.31
C GLY A 846 -0.31 34.35 -2.24
N VAL A 847 -0.32 33.03 -2.45
CA VAL A 847 0.84 32.17 -2.65
C VAL A 847 1.02 31.93 -4.16
N PRO A 848 2.18 32.30 -4.74
CA PRO A 848 2.38 32.09 -6.18
C PRO A 848 2.47 30.61 -6.56
N ASP A 849 1.97 30.24 -7.73
CA ASP A 849 1.85 28.84 -8.21
C ASP A 849 3.11 27.99 -8.03
N GLU A 850 4.29 28.58 -8.29
CA GLU A 850 5.58 27.88 -8.17
C GLU A 850 5.91 27.42 -6.73
N LYS A 851 5.15 27.90 -5.75
CA LYS A 851 5.32 27.61 -4.32
C LYS A 851 4.06 27.09 -3.66
N ASP A 852 2.99 26.94 -4.44
CA ASP A 852 1.70 26.51 -3.96
C ASP A 852 1.61 24.98 -3.93
N ASN A 853 1.23 24.42 -2.78
CA ASN A 853 0.97 22.99 -2.65
C ASN A 853 -0.45 22.57 -3.05
N CYS A 854 -1.33 23.52 -3.35
CA CYS A 854 -2.66 23.37 -3.93
C CYS A 854 -2.97 24.52 -4.90
N ARG A 855 -2.21 24.61 -6.00
CA ARG A 855 -2.28 25.67 -7.02
C ARG A 855 -3.69 26.14 -7.43
N LEU A 856 -4.68 25.24 -7.46
CA LEU A 856 -6.02 25.50 -7.97
C LEU A 856 -7.07 25.65 -6.84
N ALA A 857 -6.66 25.55 -5.58
CA ALA A 857 -7.56 25.42 -4.44
C ALA A 857 -7.12 26.29 -3.26
N PHE A 858 -7.78 27.44 -3.13
CA PHE A 858 -7.49 28.47 -2.12
C PHE A 858 -7.08 27.93 -0.75
N ASN A 859 -5.80 28.07 -0.38
CA ASN A 859 -5.25 27.58 0.88
C ASN A 859 -4.04 28.41 1.39
N PRO A 860 -4.25 29.66 1.84
CA PRO A 860 -3.15 30.60 2.10
C PRO A 860 -2.23 30.22 3.27
N ASP A 861 -2.62 29.22 4.06
CA ASP A 861 -1.82 28.64 5.15
C ASP A 861 -0.96 27.45 4.73
N GLN A 862 -1.16 26.92 3.51
CA GLN A 862 -0.38 25.85 2.89
C GLN A 862 -0.29 24.62 3.80
N LEU A 863 -1.41 24.29 4.47
CA LEU A 863 -1.49 23.18 5.39
C LEU A 863 -1.31 21.85 4.64
N ASP A 864 -0.27 21.10 5.01
CA ASP A 864 0.08 19.77 4.51
C ASP A 864 0.43 18.91 5.73
N SER A 865 -0.56 18.15 6.21
CA SER A 865 -0.49 17.42 7.48
C SER A 865 0.32 16.12 7.38
N ASP A 866 0.37 15.49 6.20
CA ASP A 866 1.10 14.25 5.96
C ASP A 866 2.50 14.46 5.33
N GLY A 867 2.80 15.70 4.91
CA GLY A 867 4.10 16.16 4.44
C GLY A 867 4.44 15.64 3.05
N ASP A 868 3.44 15.33 2.23
CA ASP A 868 3.63 14.70 0.93
C ASP A 868 3.84 15.70 -0.23
N GLY A 869 3.77 16.99 0.08
CA GLY A 869 3.99 18.10 -0.85
C GLY A 869 2.72 18.59 -1.53
N ARG A 870 1.55 18.00 -1.26
CA ARG A 870 0.23 18.47 -1.67
C ARG A 870 -0.53 18.95 -0.44
N GLY A 871 -1.26 20.06 -0.55
CA GLY A 871 -2.03 20.58 0.57
C GLY A 871 -3.25 19.70 0.89
N ASP A 872 -3.65 19.69 2.16
CA ASP A 872 -4.78 18.88 2.66
C ASP A 872 -6.11 19.22 1.94
N VAL A 873 -6.24 20.46 1.44
CA VAL A 873 -7.45 20.98 0.80
C VAL A 873 -7.72 20.30 -0.54
N CYS A 874 -6.68 20.00 -1.31
CA CYS A 874 -6.78 19.46 -2.66
C CYS A 874 -6.30 18.01 -2.75
N LYS A 875 -6.30 17.26 -1.64
CA LYS A 875 -5.60 15.97 -1.48
C LYS A 875 -5.90 14.91 -2.56
N ASP A 876 -7.17 14.67 -2.84
CA ASP A 876 -7.64 13.64 -3.78
C ASP A 876 -8.28 14.21 -5.06
N ASP A 877 -8.43 15.53 -5.10
CA ASP A 877 -9.17 16.30 -6.10
C ASP A 877 -8.43 17.65 -6.24
N PHE A 878 -7.59 17.75 -7.28
CA PHE A 878 -6.64 18.85 -7.41
C PHE A 878 -7.30 20.17 -7.83
N ASP A 879 -8.31 20.11 -8.70
CA ASP A 879 -9.04 21.25 -9.26
C ASP A 879 -10.40 21.51 -8.61
N VAL A 880 -10.76 20.70 -7.60
CA VAL A 880 -11.90 20.91 -6.71
C VAL A 880 -13.24 20.82 -7.44
N ASP A 881 -13.31 19.96 -8.45
CA ASP A 881 -14.51 19.74 -9.25
C ASP A 881 -15.43 18.64 -8.68
N ASN A 882 -15.01 18.00 -7.57
CA ASN A 882 -15.63 16.86 -6.89
C ASN A 882 -15.45 15.49 -7.59
N VAL A 883 -14.56 15.39 -8.57
CA VAL A 883 -14.17 14.16 -9.23
C VAL A 883 -12.72 13.83 -8.85
N PRO A 884 -12.48 12.67 -8.19
CA PRO A 884 -11.12 12.34 -7.77
C PRO A 884 -10.16 12.19 -8.95
N ASP A 885 -8.90 12.61 -8.78
CA ASP A 885 -7.86 12.63 -9.84
C ASP A 885 -7.74 11.31 -10.64
N ILE A 886 -8.02 10.18 -10.00
CA ILE A 886 -7.90 8.85 -10.61
C ILE A 886 -8.97 8.56 -11.66
N TYR A 887 -10.15 9.17 -11.49
CA TYR A 887 -11.32 9.04 -12.36
C TYR A 887 -11.50 10.24 -13.28
N ASP A 888 -10.85 11.33 -12.93
CA ASP A 888 -10.84 12.54 -13.71
C ASP A 888 -9.94 12.40 -14.96
N VAL A 889 -10.51 12.81 -16.09
CA VAL A 889 -9.82 12.88 -17.39
C VAL A 889 -8.90 14.10 -17.49
N CYS A 890 -9.19 15.17 -16.76
CA CYS A 890 -8.39 16.40 -16.70
C CYS A 890 -8.23 16.92 -15.26
N PRO A 891 -7.41 16.26 -14.41
CA PRO A 891 -7.20 16.60 -12.98
C PRO A 891 -6.56 17.97 -12.67
N GLU A 892 -6.48 18.88 -13.63
CA GLU A 892 -5.99 20.25 -13.42
C GLU A 892 -6.91 21.25 -14.14
N ASN A 893 -8.18 20.90 -14.31
CA ASN A 893 -9.18 21.68 -15.03
C ASN A 893 -10.60 21.35 -14.53
N PHE A 894 -11.11 22.21 -13.65
CA PHE A 894 -12.45 22.06 -13.07
C PHE A 894 -13.62 22.04 -14.08
N GLY A 895 -13.38 22.43 -15.33
CA GLY A 895 -14.39 22.45 -16.39
C GLY A 895 -14.60 21.09 -17.08
N ILE A 896 -13.70 20.12 -16.91
CA ILE A 896 -13.71 18.86 -17.69
C ILE A 896 -13.35 17.67 -16.80
N SER A 897 -14.33 16.84 -16.43
CA SER A 897 -14.07 15.67 -15.56
C SER A 897 -14.32 14.31 -16.22
N GLU A 898 -15.10 14.28 -17.31
CA GLU A 898 -15.44 13.05 -18.05
C GLU A 898 -15.33 13.25 -19.56
N THR A 899 -15.17 12.16 -20.31
CA THR A 899 -15.34 12.22 -21.76
C THR A 899 -16.82 12.32 -22.10
N ASP A 900 -17.23 13.41 -22.75
CA ASP A 900 -18.63 13.67 -23.10
C ASP A 900 -18.79 14.36 -24.46
N PHE A 901 -19.40 13.65 -25.42
CA PHE A 901 -19.86 14.19 -26.70
C PHE A 901 -21.39 14.18 -26.83
N ARG A 902 -22.16 14.24 -25.72
CA ARG A 902 -23.63 14.42 -25.78
C ARG A 902 -24.01 15.74 -26.42
N ARG A 903 -23.25 16.79 -26.11
CA ARG A 903 -23.35 18.10 -26.75
C ARG A 903 -22.21 18.24 -27.73
N PHE A 904 -22.54 18.46 -28.99
CA PHE A 904 -21.56 18.69 -30.05
C PHE A 904 -22.09 19.70 -31.06
N GLN A 905 -21.17 20.40 -31.70
CA GLN A 905 -21.44 21.27 -32.84
C GLN A 905 -21.37 20.44 -34.12
N MET A 906 -22.41 20.53 -34.95
CA MET A 906 -22.38 19.96 -36.30
C MET A 906 -21.76 20.95 -37.28
N VAL A 907 -20.69 20.55 -37.94
CA VAL A 907 -19.93 21.41 -38.87
C VAL A 907 -20.03 20.83 -40.28
N PRO A 908 -20.88 21.41 -41.15
CA PRO A 908 -20.95 21.00 -42.55
C PRO A 908 -19.77 21.58 -43.34
N LEU A 909 -18.99 20.72 -44.01
CA LEU A 909 -17.79 21.14 -44.75
C LEU A 909 -18.04 21.38 -46.25
N ASP A 910 -19.24 21.05 -46.74
CA ASP A 910 -19.73 21.42 -48.09
C ASP A 910 -21.22 21.79 -48.06
N PRO A 911 -21.61 22.91 -47.44
CA PRO A 911 -23.02 23.31 -47.30
C PRO A 911 -23.71 23.58 -48.65
N THR A 912 -22.92 23.81 -49.72
CA THR A 912 -23.41 24.02 -51.09
C THR A 912 -23.38 22.75 -51.96
N GLY A 913 -23.16 21.59 -51.32
CA GLY A 913 -22.89 20.31 -51.97
C GLY A 913 -24.02 19.74 -52.82
N THR A 914 -23.71 18.66 -53.54
CA THR A 914 -24.65 18.04 -54.49
C THR A 914 -25.54 16.97 -53.89
N SER A 915 -25.15 16.36 -52.76
CA SER A 915 -25.98 15.35 -52.10
C SER A 915 -26.94 16.01 -51.10
N GLN A 916 -26.49 17.04 -50.38
CA GLN A 916 -27.23 17.81 -49.38
C GLN A 916 -27.85 16.91 -48.29
N ILE A 917 -27.19 15.79 -48.01
CA ILE A 917 -27.56 14.91 -46.89
C ILE A 917 -26.55 15.21 -45.79
N ASP A 918 -27.01 15.84 -44.72
CA ASP A 918 -26.19 16.09 -43.54
C ASP A 918 -25.96 14.78 -42.76
N PRO A 919 -24.87 14.67 -42.00
CA PRO A 919 -24.65 13.50 -41.16
C PRO A 919 -25.73 13.38 -40.09
N ASN A 920 -26.25 12.17 -39.89
CA ASN A 920 -27.11 11.84 -38.76
C ASN A 920 -26.28 11.17 -37.66
N TRP A 921 -26.26 11.75 -36.46
CA TRP A 921 -25.46 11.28 -35.33
C TRP A 921 -26.37 10.80 -34.20
N VAL A 922 -26.17 9.56 -33.77
CA VAL A 922 -26.86 8.98 -32.61
C VAL A 922 -25.86 8.85 -31.47
N VAL A 923 -26.20 9.41 -30.30
CA VAL A 923 -25.35 9.37 -29.11
C VAL A 923 -25.75 8.19 -28.21
N ARG A 924 -24.76 7.40 -27.78
CA ARG A 924 -24.87 6.30 -26.81
C ARG A 924 -23.81 6.46 -25.72
N HIS A 925 -23.83 5.59 -24.71
CA HIS A 925 -22.83 5.58 -23.62
C HIS A 925 -22.61 6.96 -22.98
N GLN A 926 -23.68 7.73 -22.83
CA GLN A 926 -23.65 9.09 -22.26
C GLN A 926 -22.58 9.99 -22.93
N GLY A 927 -22.44 9.92 -24.26
CA GLY A 927 -21.49 10.76 -25.00
C GLY A 927 -20.14 10.10 -25.30
N LYS A 928 -19.92 8.86 -24.87
CA LYS A 928 -18.70 8.09 -25.16
C LYS A 928 -18.83 7.17 -26.37
N GLU A 929 -19.98 7.15 -27.02
CA GLU A 929 -20.21 6.44 -28.26
C GLU A 929 -21.11 7.24 -29.19
N LEU A 930 -20.68 7.40 -30.45
CA LEU A 930 -21.45 8.06 -31.49
C LEU A 930 -21.55 7.15 -32.72
N LEU A 931 -22.76 7.02 -33.24
CA LEU A 931 -23.06 6.27 -34.45
C LEU A 931 -23.49 7.24 -35.55
N GLN A 932 -22.87 7.13 -36.71
CA GLN A 932 -23.26 7.84 -37.91
C GLN A 932 -23.98 6.89 -38.87
N THR A 933 -25.23 7.18 -39.25
CA THR A 933 -26.10 6.20 -39.92
C THR A 933 -26.31 6.39 -41.42
N VAL A 934 -25.97 7.55 -41.99
CA VAL A 934 -26.35 7.90 -43.38
C VAL A 934 -25.14 8.17 -44.26
N ASN A 935 -25.19 7.83 -45.55
CA ASN A 935 -24.17 8.29 -46.48
C ASN A 935 -24.37 9.80 -46.74
N CYS A 936 -23.45 10.63 -46.23
CA CYS A 936 -23.59 12.08 -46.14
C CYS A 936 -22.46 12.88 -46.82
N ASP A 937 -22.72 14.18 -47.00
CA ASP A 937 -21.70 15.19 -47.30
C ASP A 937 -20.64 15.24 -46.18
N PRO A 938 -19.43 15.78 -46.42
CA PRO A 938 -18.40 15.83 -45.39
C PRO A 938 -18.84 16.67 -44.21
N GLY A 939 -18.75 16.10 -43.02
CA GLY A 939 -19.19 16.76 -41.80
C GLY A 939 -18.41 16.31 -40.57
N ILE A 940 -18.46 17.15 -39.54
CA ILE A 940 -17.79 16.92 -38.26
C ILE A 940 -18.80 17.08 -37.13
N ALA A 941 -18.78 16.18 -36.16
CA ALA A 941 -19.35 16.40 -34.83
C ALA A 941 -18.23 16.81 -33.87
N VAL A 942 -18.19 18.07 -33.45
CA VAL A 942 -17.11 18.62 -32.60
C VAL A 942 -17.65 18.81 -31.17
N GLY A 943 -16.99 18.19 -30.18
CA GLY A 943 -17.31 18.41 -28.76
C GLY A 943 -17.00 19.85 -28.34
N TYR A 944 -17.58 20.32 -27.24
CA TYR A 944 -17.33 21.68 -26.74
C TYR A 944 -16.06 21.80 -25.91
N ASP A 945 -15.61 20.70 -25.30
CA ASP A 945 -14.39 20.68 -24.50
C ASP A 945 -13.15 21.04 -25.33
N GLU A 946 -12.32 21.90 -24.76
CA GLU A 946 -11.13 22.47 -25.37
C GLU A 946 -9.86 21.98 -24.68
N PHE A 947 -8.83 21.71 -25.49
CA PHE A 947 -7.61 21.10 -24.98
C PHE A 947 -6.36 21.81 -25.47
N ASN A 948 -5.44 22.02 -24.53
CA ASN A 948 -4.05 22.33 -24.83
C ASN A 948 -3.34 21.06 -25.29
N ALA A 949 -2.98 20.19 -24.34
CA ALA A 949 -2.32 18.93 -24.60
C ALA A 949 -3.26 17.77 -24.29
N VAL A 950 -3.44 16.86 -25.24
CA VAL A 950 -4.46 15.83 -25.15
C VAL A 950 -3.98 14.49 -25.69
N ASP A 951 -4.38 13.43 -25.00
CA ASP A 951 -4.42 12.08 -25.56
C ASP A 951 -5.87 11.75 -25.89
N PHE A 952 -6.15 11.30 -27.11
CA PHE A 952 -7.51 10.97 -27.55
C PHE A 952 -7.54 9.59 -28.21
N SER A 953 -8.45 8.74 -27.77
CA SER A 953 -8.58 7.37 -28.25
C SER A 953 -10.04 6.99 -28.40
N GLY A 954 -10.27 6.01 -29.25
CA GLY A 954 -11.61 5.53 -29.56
C GLY A 954 -11.56 4.34 -30.48
N THR A 955 -12.70 3.66 -30.56
CA THR A 955 -12.89 2.47 -31.38
C THR A 955 -13.64 2.84 -32.65
N PHE A 956 -13.07 2.40 -33.75
CA PHE A 956 -13.55 2.61 -35.10
C PHE A 956 -14.06 1.29 -35.66
N PHE A 957 -15.32 1.27 -36.08
CA PHE A 957 -15.96 0.09 -36.66
C PHE A 957 -16.97 0.50 -37.72
N ILE A 958 -16.99 -0.18 -38.86
CA ILE A 958 -17.96 0.07 -39.93
C ILE A 958 -18.87 -1.15 -40.04
N ASN A 959 -20.13 -0.98 -39.66
CA ASN A 959 -21.14 -2.04 -39.55
C ASN A 959 -21.92 -2.24 -40.86
N THR A 960 -21.22 -2.23 -41.99
CA THR A 960 -21.82 -2.45 -43.31
C THR A 960 -20.74 -2.95 -44.28
N ASP A 961 -21.17 -3.62 -45.35
CA ASP A 961 -20.35 -3.95 -46.52
C ASP A 961 -20.59 -2.99 -47.71
N ARG A 962 -21.31 -1.89 -47.44
CA ARG A 962 -21.61 -0.84 -48.40
C ARG A 962 -20.65 0.34 -48.25
N ASP A 963 -20.37 0.96 -49.39
CA ASP A 963 -19.41 2.04 -49.57
C ASP A 963 -17.96 1.69 -49.18
N ASP A 964 -17.03 2.57 -49.53
CA ASP A 964 -15.59 2.36 -49.39
C ASP A 964 -14.83 3.62 -48.95
N ASP A 965 -15.56 4.56 -48.34
CA ASP A 965 -15.25 5.98 -48.21
C ASP A 965 -14.58 6.36 -46.88
N TYR A 966 -14.64 7.63 -46.49
CA TYR A 966 -13.83 8.20 -45.42
C TYR A 966 -14.60 8.27 -44.10
N ALA A 967 -13.92 7.88 -43.04
CA ALA A 967 -14.28 8.24 -41.68
C ALA A 967 -13.02 8.42 -40.82
N GLY A 968 -13.16 9.04 -39.65
CA GLY A 968 -12.06 9.32 -38.73
C GLY A 968 -12.43 10.36 -37.69
N PHE A 969 -11.46 11.17 -37.27
CA PHE A 969 -11.64 12.14 -36.19
C PHE A 969 -10.81 13.41 -36.43
N VAL A 970 -11.21 14.50 -35.78
CA VAL A 970 -10.49 15.78 -35.79
C VAL A 970 -9.93 16.09 -34.40
N PHE A 971 -8.88 16.90 -34.38
CA PHE A 971 -8.29 17.41 -33.15
C PHE A 971 -7.66 18.78 -33.38
N GLY A 972 -7.53 19.57 -32.31
CA GLY A 972 -7.10 20.96 -32.44
C GLY A 972 -8.00 21.74 -33.39
N TYR A 973 -9.32 21.49 -33.30
CA TYR A 973 -10.32 22.22 -34.07
C TYR A 973 -10.48 23.61 -33.45
N GLN A 974 -10.32 24.63 -34.28
CA GLN A 974 -10.55 26.04 -33.91
C GLN A 974 -11.71 26.58 -34.73
N SER A 975 -11.64 26.40 -36.04
CA SER A 975 -12.73 26.70 -36.97
C SER A 975 -12.81 25.64 -38.07
N SER A 976 -13.88 25.65 -38.87
CA SER A 976 -14.05 24.81 -40.06
C SER A 976 -12.99 25.04 -41.14
N SER A 977 -12.14 26.05 -40.98
CA SER A 977 -10.96 26.30 -41.82
C SER A 977 -9.65 25.88 -41.16
N ARG A 978 -9.66 25.57 -39.85
CA ARG A 978 -8.49 25.44 -38.99
C ARG A 978 -8.63 24.26 -38.04
N PHE A 979 -8.15 23.09 -38.48
CA PHE A 979 -8.13 21.87 -37.67
C PHE A 979 -7.13 20.84 -38.20
N TYR A 980 -6.76 19.87 -37.35
CA TYR A 980 -6.14 18.64 -37.81
C TYR A 980 -7.18 17.55 -37.99
N VAL A 981 -6.98 16.68 -38.99
CA VAL A 981 -7.88 15.55 -39.26
C VAL A 981 -7.10 14.27 -39.49
N VAL A 982 -7.55 13.22 -38.85
CA VAL A 982 -7.18 11.84 -39.13
C VAL A 982 -8.33 11.21 -39.88
N MET A 983 -8.08 10.69 -41.08
CA MET A 983 -9.11 10.10 -41.91
C MET A 983 -8.62 8.82 -42.58
N TRP A 984 -9.52 7.87 -42.76
CA TRP A 984 -9.18 6.55 -43.28
C TRP A 984 -10.18 6.09 -44.34
N LYS A 985 -9.67 5.73 -45.52
CA LYS A 985 -10.46 5.20 -46.65
C LYS A 985 -10.15 3.73 -46.94
N GLN A 986 -11.17 2.97 -47.33
CA GLN A 986 -11.04 1.54 -47.64
C GLN A 986 -10.35 1.31 -48.99
N ILE A 987 -10.89 1.88 -50.06
CA ILE A 987 -10.46 1.61 -51.44
C ILE A 987 -10.05 2.94 -52.08
N THR A 988 -8.94 2.93 -52.83
CA THR A 988 -8.50 4.13 -53.55
C THR A 988 -9.51 4.55 -54.61
N GLN A 989 -10.01 5.79 -54.52
CA GLN A 989 -11.04 6.33 -55.41
C GLN A 989 -10.75 7.80 -55.78
N THR A 990 -11.00 8.17 -57.04
CA THR A 990 -11.00 9.59 -57.45
C THR A 990 -12.37 10.17 -57.17
N TYR A 991 -12.43 11.32 -56.50
CA TYR A 991 -13.70 12.00 -56.24
C TYR A 991 -14.46 12.25 -57.54
N TRP A 992 -15.77 12.06 -57.53
CA TRP A 992 -16.59 12.13 -58.73
C TRP A 992 -16.65 13.55 -59.31
N SER A 993 -16.59 14.58 -58.46
CA SER A 993 -16.51 15.97 -58.92
C SER A 993 -15.08 16.33 -59.32
N HIS A 994 -14.90 16.79 -60.56
CA HIS A 994 -13.60 17.26 -61.06
C HIS A 994 -13.37 18.76 -60.82
N THR A 995 -14.37 19.48 -60.29
CA THR A 995 -14.30 20.89 -59.93
C THR A 995 -14.33 21.05 -58.42
N PRO A 996 -13.55 22.00 -57.86
CA PRO A 996 -12.64 22.93 -58.54
C PRO A 996 -11.30 22.29 -58.94
N THR A 997 -10.91 21.19 -58.29
CA THR A 997 -9.68 20.44 -58.56
C THR A 997 -9.95 18.93 -58.60
N LYS A 998 -9.17 18.19 -59.38
CA LYS A 998 -9.29 16.72 -59.40
C LYS A 998 -8.69 16.13 -58.13
N ALA A 999 -9.51 15.52 -57.28
CA ALA A 999 -9.09 14.91 -56.03
C ALA A 999 -8.95 13.39 -56.16
N GLN A 1000 -7.80 12.85 -55.80
CA GLN A 1000 -7.57 11.40 -55.71
C GLN A 1000 -7.34 11.01 -54.26
N GLY A 1001 -8.25 10.21 -53.69
CA GLY A 1001 -8.18 9.67 -52.34
C GLY A 1001 -7.63 8.25 -52.37
N TYR A 1002 -6.48 8.03 -51.74
CA TYR A 1002 -5.86 6.72 -51.59
C TYR A 1002 -6.39 6.01 -50.35
N SER A 1003 -6.44 4.68 -50.41
CA SER A 1003 -6.71 3.85 -49.24
C SER A 1003 -5.56 3.96 -48.24
N GLY A 1004 -5.87 3.92 -46.94
CA GLY A 1004 -4.86 4.12 -45.90
C GLY A 1004 -5.15 5.29 -44.98
N LEU A 1005 -4.61 5.19 -43.77
CA LEU A 1005 -4.76 6.22 -42.74
C LEU A 1005 -3.99 7.47 -43.16
N SER A 1006 -4.62 8.64 -43.07
CA SER A 1006 -4.04 9.93 -43.42
C SER A 1006 -4.15 10.89 -42.24
N VAL A 1007 -3.07 11.60 -41.92
CA VAL A 1007 -3.04 12.71 -40.98
C VAL A 1007 -2.82 13.99 -41.77
N LYS A 1008 -3.74 14.93 -41.67
CA LYS A 1008 -3.72 16.18 -42.41
C LYS A 1008 -3.91 17.38 -41.49
N VAL A 1009 -3.42 18.52 -41.93
CA VAL A 1009 -3.75 19.82 -41.35
C VAL A 1009 -4.53 20.62 -42.38
N VAL A 1010 -5.67 21.16 -41.95
CA VAL A 1010 -6.54 22.02 -42.73
C VAL A 1010 -6.22 23.45 -42.35
N ASN A 1011 -5.84 24.26 -43.33
CA ASN A 1011 -5.63 25.69 -43.21
C ASN A 1011 -6.21 26.31 -44.49
N SER A 1012 -7.54 26.46 -44.47
CA SER A 1012 -8.32 26.84 -45.63
C SER A 1012 -8.41 28.34 -45.80
N THR A 1013 -8.05 28.81 -46.98
CA THR A 1013 -8.21 30.22 -47.38
C THR A 1013 -9.61 30.54 -47.93
N THR A 1014 -10.46 29.53 -48.11
CA THR A 1014 -11.82 29.70 -48.67
C THR A 1014 -12.93 29.31 -47.70
N GLY A 1015 -12.60 28.64 -46.60
CA GLY A 1015 -13.58 27.99 -45.72
C GLY A 1015 -14.30 26.80 -46.36
N PRO A 1016 -15.40 26.34 -45.72
CA PRO A 1016 -16.28 25.27 -46.19
C PRO A 1016 -16.77 25.46 -47.63
N GLY A 1017 -16.89 24.36 -48.37
CA GLY A 1017 -17.37 24.34 -49.75
C GLY A 1017 -16.52 23.49 -50.70
N GLU A 1018 -16.70 23.69 -52.00
CA GLU A 1018 -16.17 22.78 -53.02
C GLU A 1018 -14.63 22.65 -53.05
N HIS A 1019 -13.91 23.72 -52.69
CA HIS A 1019 -12.44 23.74 -52.62
C HIS A 1019 -11.92 22.87 -51.48
N LEU A 1020 -12.42 23.11 -50.26
CA LEU A 1020 -12.02 22.38 -49.07
C LEU A 1020 -12.44 20.91 -49.16
N ARG A 1021 -13.66 20.63 -49.63
CA ARG A 1021 -14.14 19.27 -49.88
C ARG A 1021 -13.19 18.44 -50.75
N ASN A 1022 -12.83 18.96 -51.93
CA ASN A 1022 -11.94 18.23 -52.84
C ASN A 1022 -10.53 18.10 -52.24
N ALA A 1023 -10.05 19.11 -51.51
CA ALA A 1023 -8.76 19.05 -50.81
C ALA A 1023 -8.73 17.99 -49.71
N LEU A 1024 -9.81 17.87 -48.93
CA LEU A 1024 -10.01 16.85 -47.89
C LEU A 1024 -10.02 15.44 -48.50
N TRP A 1025 -10.72 15.24 -49.62
CA TRP A 1025 -10.71 13.95 -50.32
C TRP A 1025 -9.32 13.59 -50.86
N HIS A 1026 -8.54 14.57 -51.33
CA HIS A 1026 -7.27 14.32 -51.98
C HIS A 1026 -6.19 13.86 -50.99
N THR A 1027 -5.52 12.73 -51.27
CA THR A 1027 -4.29 12.34 -50.56
C THR A 1027 -3.10 13.09 -51.13
N GLY A 1028 -2.65 14.12 -50.42
CA GLY A 1028 -1.58 15.02 -50.83
C GLY A 1028 -1.84 16.45 -50.36
N ASP A 1029 -1.01 17.36 -50.84
CA ASP A 1029 -1.14 18.78 -50.52
C ASP A 1029 -2.00 19.49 -51.56
N THR A 1030 -2.92 20.33 -51.09
CA THR A 1030 -3.69 21.28 -51.89
C THR A 1030 -3.38 22.68 -51.39
N GLU A 1031 -2.73 23.49 -52.22
CA GLU A 1031 -2.24 24.83 -51.87
C GLU A 1031 -3.39 25.73 -51.33
N GLY A 1032 -3.16 26.35 -50.17
CA GLY A 1032 -4.12 27.22 -49.49
C GLY A 1032 -5.36 26.52 -48.95
N GLN A 1033 -5.33 25.19 -48.80
CA GLN A 1033 -6.45 24.38 -48.32
C GLN A 1033 -6.02 23.34 -47.28
N VAL A 1034 -5.29 22.29 -47.71
CA VAL A 1034 -4.98 21.13 -46.87
C VAL A 1034 -3.56 20.65 -47.15
N ARG A 1035 -2.81 20.32 -46.10
CA ARG A 1035 -1.49 19.68 -46.19
C ARG A 1035 -1.54 18.31 -45.55
N THR A 1036 -1.06 17.29 -46.25
CA THR A 1036 -0.97 15.93 -45.71
C THR A 1036 0.33 15.79 -44.93
N LEU A 1037 0.24 15.69 -43.60
CA LEU A 1037 1.39 15.53 -42.70
C LEU A 1037 1.98 14.14 -42.81
N TRP A 1038 1.12 13.14 -42.91
CA TRP A 1038 1.50 11.74 -43.02
C TRP A 1038 0.39 10.92 -43.68
N HIS A 1039 0.78 9.86 -44.38
CA HIS A 1039 -0.13 8.86 -44.93
C HIS A 1039 0.52 7.48 -44.81
N ASP A 1040 -0.26 6.45 -44.48
CA ASP A 1040 0.25 5.09 -44.38
C ASP A 1040 0.89 4.65 -45.71
N PRO A 1041 2.22 4.42 -45.76
CA PRO A 1041 2.89 4.06 -47.02
C PRO A 1041 2.48 2.69 -47.55
N LYS A 1042 1.81 1.86 -46.74
CA LYS A 1042 1.29 0.56 -47.17
C LYS A 1042 -0.09 0.68 -47.83
N ASN A 1043 -0.73 1.84 -47.73
CA ASN A 1043 -2.07 2.13 -48.26
C ASN A 1043 -3.14 1.11 -47.81
N ILE A 1044 -3.05 0.62 -46.56
CA ILE A 1044 -3.97 -0.40 -46.06
C ILE A 1044 -5.30 0.28 -45.69
N GLY A 1045 -6.35 -0.01 -46.45
CA GLY A 1045 -7.71 0.38 -46.08
C GLY A 1045 -8.25 -0.39 -44.88
N TRP A 1046 -9.27 0.16 -44.24
CA TRP A 1046 -10.07 -0.55 -43.23
C TRP A 1046 -10.78 -1.76 -43.85
N LYS A 1047 -11.41 -2.61 -43.02
CA LYS A 1047 -12.19 -3.77 -43.46
C LYS A 1047 -13.58 -3.69 -42.86
N ASP A 1048 -14.56 -4.19 -43.60
CA ASP A 1048 -15.95 -4.32 -43.14
C ASP A 1048 -16.01 -5.13 -41.84
N TYR A 1049 -16.92 -4.76 -40.94
CA TYR A 1049 -17.19 -5.48 -39.69
C TYR A 1049 -15.93 -5.80 -38.87
N THR A 1050 -14.99 -4.85 -38.81
CA THR A 1050 -13.70 -5.04 -38.14
C THR A 1050 -13.45 -3.89 -37.18
N ALA A 1051 -13.14 -4.23 -35.93
CA ALA A 1051 -12.82 -3.26 -34.90
C ALA A 1051 -11.36 -2.80 -34.97
N TYR A 1052 -11.19 -1.48 -34.89
CA TYR A 1052 -9.90 -0.83 -34.80
C TYR A 1052 -9.88 0.14 -33.62
N ARG A 1053 -8.74 0.29 -32.94
CA ARG A 1053 -8.56 1.29 -31.88
C ARG A 1053 -7.57 2.33 -32.34
N TRP A 1054 -7.94 3.61 -32.32
CA TRP A 1054 -6.97 4.68 -32.53
C TRP A 1054 -6.45 5.21 -31.20
N GLN A 1055 -5.23 5.74 -31.22
CA GLN A 1055 -4.63 6.51 -30.14
C GLN A 1055 -3.91 7.71 -30.74
N LEU A 1056 -4.37 8.90 -30.40
CA LEU A 1056 -3.75 10.19 -30.69
C LEU A 1056 -2.99 10.67 -29.45
N ILE A 1057 -1.78 11.16 -29.68
CA ILE A 1057 -1.00 11.94 -28.71
C ILE A 1057 -0.72 13.29 -29.37
N HIS A 1058 -1.23 14.38 -28.78
CA HIS A 1058 -1.02 15.73 -29.26
C HIS A 1058 -0.43 16.63 -28.16
N ARG A 1059 0.72 17.25 -28.44
CA ARG A 1059 1.42 18.19 -27.53
C ARG A 1059 1.78 19.48 -28.29
N PRO A 1060 0.85 20.44 -28.44
CA PRO A 1060 1.04 21.60 -29.32
C PRO A 1060 2.22 22.50 -28.96
N LYS A 1061 2.55 22.65 -27.67
CA LYS A 1061 3.73 23.38 -27.19
C LYS A 1061 5.03 22.98 -27.92
N THR A 1062 5.19 21.69 -28.19
CA THR A 1062 6.31 21.15 -28.99
C THR A 1062 5.96 20.91 -30.45
N GLY A 1063 4.66 20.87 -30.77
CA GLY A 1063 4.09 20.48 -32.05
C GLY A 1063 4.04 18.97 -32.25
N HIS A 1064 4.26 18.17 -31.21
CA HIS A 1064 4.34 16.72 -31.34
C HIS A 1064 2.96 16.12 -31.57
N ILE A 1065 2.84 15.32 -32.64
CA ILE A 1065 1.64 14.56 -33.01
C ILE A 1065 2.07 13.12 -33.24
N ARG A 1066 1.33 12.15 -32.68
CA ARG A 1066 1.47 10.73 -33.01
C ARG A 1066 0.11 10.06 -33.06
N VAL A 1067 -0.12 9.28 -34.11
CA VAL A 1067 -1.34 8.50 -34.32
C VAL A 1067 -0.96 7.04 -34.46
N ILE A 1068 -1.52 6.20 -33.61
CA ILE A 1068 -1.35 4.75 -33.63
C ILE A 1068 -2.72 4.13 -33.89
N MET A 1069 -2.78 3.16 -34.81
CA MET A 1069 -3.99 2.42 -35.15
C MET A 1069 -3.77 0.94 -34.91
N TYR A 1070 -4.66 0.32 -34.14
CA TYR A 1070 -4.65 -1.10 -33.79
C TYR A 1070 -5.75 -1.85 -34.55
N GLU A 1071 -5.46 -3.05 -35.06
CA GLU A 1071 -6.45 -4.03 -35.50
C GLU A 1071 -6.51 -5.12 -34.43
N GLY A 1072 -7.59 -5.14 -33.65
CA GLY A 1072 -7.65 -5.88 -32.38
C GLY A 1072 -6.46 -5.49 -31.47
N LYS A 1073 -5.55 -6.44 -31.26
CA LYS A 1073 -4.36 -6.28 -30.37
C LYS A 1073 -3.10 -5.79 -31.06
N LYS A 1074 -3.09 -5.72 -32.39
CA LYS A 1074 -1.86 -5.51 -33.17
C LYS A 1074 -1.84 -4.10 -33.73
N VAL A 1075 -0.73 -3.41 -33.55
CA VAL A 1075 -0.48 -2.14 -34.24
C VAL A 1075 -0.46 -2.41 -35.75
N LEU A 1076 -1.43 -1.84 -36.46
CA LEU A 1076 -1.56 -1.89 -37.91
C LEU A 1076 -0.72 -0.79 -38.56
N ALA A 1077 -0.90 0.44 -38.04
CA ALA A 1077 -0.23 1.64 -38.50
C ALA A 1077 0.24 2.49 -37.31
N ASP A 1078 1.38 3.14 -37.47
CA ASP A 1078 1.94 4.10 -36.51
C ASP A 1078 2.58 5.21 -37.34
N SER A 1079 2.13 6.45 -37.12
CA SER A 1079 2.68 7.60 -37.82
C SER A 1079 4.14 7.87 -37.47
N GLY A 1080 4.61 7.35 -36.34
CA GLY A 1080 5.80 7.86 -35.68
C GLY A 1080 5.54 9.28 -35.13
N SER A 1081 6.61 9.97 -34.74
CA SER A 1081 6.52 11.36 -34.29
C SER A 1081 6.45 12.31 -35.49
N ILE A 1082 5.30 12.97 -35.64
CA ILE A 1082 5.08 14.11 -36.53
C ILE A 1082 5.31 15.38 -35.71
N TYR A 1083 5.83 16.43 -36.34
CA TYR A 1083 5.98 17.73 -35.72
C TYR A 1083 5.30 18.80 -36.57
N ASP A 1084 4.25 19.41 -36.04
CA ASP A 1084 3.51 20.50 -36.65
C ASP A 1084 3.00 21.47 -35.57
N LYS A 1085 3.12 22.78 -35.83
CA LYS A 1085 2.76 23.85 -34.88
C LYS A 1085 1.75 24.82 -35.50
N THR A 1086 0.94 24.35 -36.44
CA THR A 1086 -0.04 25.23 -37.09
C THR A 1086 -1.07 25.72 -36.08
N TYR A 1087 -1.54 24.83 -35.20
CA TYR A 1087 -2.51 25.13 -34.15
C TYR A 1087 -1.99 24.68 -32.79
N ALA A 1088 -2.18 25.53 -31.78
CA ALA A 1088 -1.64 25.40 -30.43
C ALA A 1088 -2.62 24.77 -29.42
N GLY A 1089 -3.69 24.14 -29.90
CA GLY A 1089 -4.72 23.50 -29.09
C GLY A 1089 -6.03 23.46 -29.87
N GLY A 1090 -7.13 23.24 -29.15
CA GLY A 1090 -8.50 23.34 -29.67
C GLY A 1090 -9.36 22.14 -29.30
N ARG A 1091 -10.49 22.00 -30.00
CA ARG A 1091 -11.53 20.99 -29.71
C ARG A 1091 -11.26 19.65 -30.40
N LEU A 1092 -11.93 18.61 -29.91
CA LEU A 1092 -11.94 17.26 -30.49
C LEU A 1092 -13.25 17.00 -31.22
N GLY A 1093 -13.24 16.08 -32.19
CA GLY A 1093 -14.46 15.70 -32.88
C GLY A 1093 -14.34 14.47 -33.76
N LEU A 1094 -15.47 14.04 -34.33
CA LEU A 1094 -15.59 12.87 -35.19
C LEU A 1094 -15.87 13.32 -36.62
N PHE A 1095 -15.28 12.64 -37.60
CA PHE A 1095 -15.30 13.03 -39.01
C PHE A 1095 -15.86 11.92 -39.88
N VAL A 1096 -16.77 12.28 -40.79
CA VAL A 1096 -17.27 11.40 -41.84
C VAL A 1096 -17.29 12.12 -43.18
N PHE A 1097 -17.12 11.36 -44.26
CA PHE A 1097 -17.29 11.86 -45.61
C PHE A 1097 -17.67 10.70 -46.54
N SER A 1098 -18.95 10.66 -46.93
CA SER A 1098 -19.53 9.70 -47.88
C SER A 1098 -19.56 8.24 -47.38
N GLN A 1099 -19.56 8.01 -46.07
CA GLN A 1099 -19.58 6.67 -45.47
C GLN A 1099 -20.72 6.56 -44.45
N GLU A 1100 -21.54 5.51 -44.55
CA GLU A 1100 -22.62 5.19 -43.61
C GLU A 1100 -22.22 4.11 -42.59
N MET A 1101 -23.02 4.01 -41.51
CA MET A 1101 -22.93 2.97 -40.46
C MET A 1101 -21.56 2.94 -39.77
N VAL A 1102 -21.04 4.12 -39.41
CA VAL A 1102 -19.76 4.29 -38.74
C VAL A 1102 -19.96 4.39 -37.23
N TYR A 1103 -19.35 3.48 -36.50
CA TYR A 1103 -19.33 3.43 -35.04
C TYR A 1103 -18.03 4.07 -34.53
N PHE A 1104 -18.20 5.05 -33.65
CA PHE A 1104 -17.15 5.67 -32.86
C PHE A 1104 -17.41 5.34 -31.40
N SER A 1105 -16.86 4.23 -30.91
CA SER A 1105 -17.19 3.60 -29.62
C SER A 1105 -16.06 3.75 -28.58
N ASP A 1106 -16.38 3.64 -27.29
CA ASP A 1106 -15.46 3.80 -26.15
C ASP A 1106 -14.49 4.98 -26.33
N LEU A 1107 -15.04 6.14 -26.67
CA LEU A 1107 -14.31 7.39 -26.80
C LEU A 1107 -13.72 7.77 -25.44
N LYS A 1108 -12.45 8.17 -25.45
CA LYS A 1108 -11.71 8.61 -24.27
C LYS A 1108 -10.74 9.70 -24.64
N TYR A 1109 -10.85 10.87 -24.03
CA TYR A 1109 -9.79 11.88 -24.02
C TYR A 1109 -9.26 12.08 -22.61
N GLU A 1110 -8.00 12.48 -22.50
CA GLU A 1110 -7.37 12.86 -21.24
C GLU A 1110 -6.47 14.09 -21.44
N CYS A 1111 -6.56 15.06 -20.54
CA CYS A 1111 -5.63 16.18 -20.51
C CYS A 1111 -4.25 15.68 -20.08
N ARG A 1112 -3.24 16.08 -20.85
CA ARG A 1112 -1.85 15.72 -20.59
C ARG A 1112 -0.98 16.97 -20.64
N GLY A 1113 -1.24 17.87 -19.68
CA GLY A 1113 -0.33 18.97 -19.33
C GLY A 1113 1.07 18.45 -18.98
N ASN A 1114 2.06 19.33 -19.03
CA ASN A 1114 3.49 19.00 -18.95
C ASN A 1114 3.86 18.11 -17.73
N THR A 1115 3.79 16.80 -17.87
CA THR A 1115 4.48 15.80 -17.00
C THR A 1115 6.00 15.76 -17.26
N LEU A 1116 6.53 16.74 -17.99
CA LEU A 1116 7.95 16.92 -18.26
C LEU A 1116 8.36 18.35 -17.87
N GLY A 1117 8.58 18.58 -16.58
CA GLY A 1117 9.52 19.61 -16.15
C GLY A 1117 9.04 20.68 -15.16
N TRP A 1118 8.33 20.30 -14.09
CA TRP A 1118 8.46 21.04 -12.83
C TRP A 1118 9.19 20.14 -11.83
N PHE A 1119 10.50 20.42 -11.68
CA PHE A 1119 11.41 19.90 -10.67
C PHE A 1119 12.37 21.01 -10.23
#